data_AF-T0RE16-F1
#
_entry.id   AF-T0RE16-F1
#
_cell.length_a   1.000
_cell.length_b   1.000
_cell.length_c   1.000
_cell.angle_alpha   90.00
_cell.angle_beta   90.00
_cell.angle_gamma   90.00
#
_symmetry.space_group_name_H-M   'P 1'
#
loop_
_entity.id
_entity.type
_entity.pdbx_description
1 polymer ?
#
loop_
_entity_poly.entity_id
_entity_poly.type
_entity_poly.pdbx_seq_one_letter_code
_entity_poly.pdbx_strand_id
1 'polypeptide(L)'
;MRPRCFAADEANDTAACAVHHWDDCGYGWLHLAPILICLCLWVLVGVWMLRPHVTLHGLLRSDAAGVHDPIAQGIAIALSQRKYRSLRQQRVQRAVRLLAMWVELPEFALVPLELAFRITGQPDGVEALMAILEFASEGSTIVMSLVCGSAMLLFHWSKRCHVFLDRIVHPLALDLFYIPMITAFLRLGTCPMSGEHVVLPGGIACDCVDRFGYFWALGLISFVLLYRSALHHKMNVEPLATTMDFRFQPSYQFFIVMARTLSPIMSIVASNVIASRNGTIGLLTGLLFVWSFLLEYSYRTQPCIGSGRVPNNIRVLAFSSAIYTTLASIGVLTTDASISTLLWTLVPLPIIGVAAWKINDRRARLFHIPNVSIVELLRDESPAIQLVGVVAALYANPNRVVQTDHEKLLVELRRLAHGPMHTSLCRLYALRTLWFSHIESFATLSRVTGDAKTAVPPKYWLKDRANNDRPPRRSYVRHKYVKLTADNIVLQPRLVAPRSSISFMLSDMQQRIQSQKKKQIASVRCSTNTSTTAPNDTTPCYIVVICDSPWLSLYQPPDDAIATANDLFRLALDIWTQSIALHDRVAMRECALFLLQWYRTGHLYLQPVMYLQILSALCMVGTTKHIIDATHSLYNATLDKVTPVIDRR
;
A
#
# COMPACT_ATOMS: atom_id res chain seq x y z
N MET A 1 -38.30 25.70 39.86
CA MET A 1 -38.01 26.70 38.80
C MET A 1 -38.29 26.03 37.45
N ARG A 2 -38.86 26.73 36.46
CA ARG A 2 -39.08 26.13 35.13
C ARG A 2 -37.73 25.95 34.40
N PRO A 3 -37.48 24.81 33.76
CA PRO A 3 -36.27 24.59 32.97
C PRO A 3 -36.17 25.65 31.86
N ARG A 4 -34.97 26.20 31.66
CA ARG A 4 -34.69 27.18 30.60
C ARG A 4 -33.92 26.48 29.48
N CYS A 5 -34.52 26.43 28.30
CA CYS A 5 -33.94 25.79 27.11
C CYS A 5 -33.51 26.78 26.02
N PHE A 6 -33.87 28.06 26.17
CA PHE A 6 -33.53 29.14 25.24
C PHE A 6 -32.66 30.17 25.96
N ALA A 7 -31.75 30.80 25.22
CA ALA A 7 -30.99 31.94 25.75
C ALA A 7 -31.94 33.10 26.12
N ALA A 8 -31.66 33.80 27.22
CA ALA A 8 -32.38 35.02 27.60
C ALA A 8 -31.74 36.25 26.91
N ASP A 9 -32.57 37.18 26.43
CA ASP A 9 -32.12 38.42 25.79
C ASP A 9 -31.68 39.50 26.81
N GLU A 10 -31.94 39.33 28.11
CA GLU A 10 -31.67 40.34 29.14
C GLU A 10 -30.32 40.13 29.86
N ALA A 11 -29.49 41.18 29.85
CA ALA A 11 -28.11 41.20 30.35
C ALA A 11 -27.92 40.98 31.87
N ASN A 12 -28.99 40.80 32.65
CA ASN A 12 -28.95 40.69 34.12
C ASN A 12 -29.34 39.32 34.67
N ASP A 13 -29.68 38.35 33.82
CA ASP A 13 -30.18 37.05 34.28
C ASP A 13 -29.09 35.97 34.08
N THR A 14 -28.43 35.58 35.17
CA THR A 14 -27.21 34.74 35.19
C THR A 14 -27.48 33.24 35.05
N ALA A 15 -28.73 32.81 34.92
CA ALA A 15 -29.08 31.40 34.79
C ALA A 15 -28.90 30.90 33.34
N ALA A 16 -27.80 30.18 33.10
CA ALA A 16 -27.49 29.58 31.80
C ALA A 16 -28.48 28.44 31.44
N CYS A 17 -28.80 28.33 30.14
CA CYS A 17 -29.47 27.16 29.57
C CYS A 17 -28.60 25.90 29.77
N ALA A 18 -29.20 24.72 29.84
CA ALA A 18 -28.45 23.47 30.00
C ALA A 18 -29.05 22.35 29.14
N VAL A 19 -28.19 21.54 28.50
CA VAL A 19 -28.58 20.39 27.68
C VAL A 19 -29.49 19.41 28.44
N HIS A 20 -29.25 19.22 29.74
CA HIS A 20 -30.05 18.32 30.59
C HIS A 20 -31.54 18.67 30.65
N HIS A 21 -31.93 19.90 30.31
CA HIS A 21 -33.32 20.35 30.35
C HIS A 21 -34.07 20.19 29.02
N TRP A 22 -33.42 19.71 27.96
CA TRP A 22 -34.06 19.60 26.64
C TRP A 22 -35.26 18.64 26.66
N ASP A 23 -35.19 17.55 27.42
CA ASP A 23 -36.31 16.63 27.62
C ASP A 23 -37.53 17.34 28.21
N ASP A 24 -37.33 18.16 29.25
CA ASP A 24 -38.39 18.91 29.92
C ASP A 24 -39.07 19.93 29.00
N CYS A 25 -38.34 20.43 28.00
CA CYS A 25 -38.83 21.39 27.01
C CYS A 25 -39.40 20.75 25.75
N GLY A 26 -39.47 19.41 25.67
CA GLY A 26 -39.98 18.68 24.50
C GLY A 26 -38.99 18.56 23.33
N TYR A 27 -37.71 18.86 23.57
CA TYR A 27 -36.62 18.79 22.59
C TYR A 27 -35.68 17.58 22.79
N GLY A 28 -36.08 16.60 23.59
CA GLY A 28 -35.28 15.39 23.87
C GLY A 28 -34.82 14.61 22.64
N TRP A 29 -35.56 14.70 21.53
CA TRP A 29 -35.17 14.09 20.26
C TRP A 29 -33.83 14.63 19.71
N LEU A 30 -33.41 15.84 20.13
CA LEU A 30 -32.12 16.44 19.78
C LEU A 30 -30.92 15.70 20.39
N HIS A 31 -31.10 14.90 21.44
CA HIS A 31 -30.01 14.06 21.97
C HIS A 31 -29.62 12.96 20.98
N LEU A 32 -30.57 12.43 20.20
CA LEU A 32 -30.36 11.24 19.37
C LEU A 32 -30.33 11.54 17.86
N ALA A 33 -31.18 12.46 17.38
CA ALA A 33 -31.31 12.71 15.95
C ALA A 33 -30.00 13.15 15.26
N PRO A 34 -29.19 14.07 15.82
CA PRO A 34 -27.88 14.43 15.25
C PRO A 34 -26.93 13.24 15.11
N ILE A 35 -26.91 12.36 16.11
CA ILE A 35 -26.06 11.17 16.13
C ILE A 35 -26.51 10.18 15.05
N LEU A 36 -27.81 9.93 14.93
CA LEU A 36 -28.36 9.06 13.90
C LEU A 36 -28.08 9.60 12.48
N ILE A 37 -28.12 10.92 12.29
CA ILE A 37 -27.74 11.55 11.02
C ILE A 37 -26.26 11.31 10.72
N CYS A 38 -25.36 11.52 11.70
CA CYS A 38 -23.93 11.23 11.54
C CYS A 38 -23.68 9.75 11.22
N LEU A 39 -24.37 8.83 11.89
CA LEU A 39 -24.29 7.39 11.63
C LEU A 39 -24.79 7.03 10.22
N CYS A 40 -25.92 7.61 9.79
CA CYS A 40 -26.44 7.41 8.44
C CYS A 40 -25.46 7.92 7.40
N LEU A 41 -24.88 9.11 7.60
CA LEU A 41 -23.87 9.67 6.69
C LEU A 41 -22.60 8.84 6.67
N TRP A 42 -22.15 8.32 7.81
CA TRP A 42 -21.01 7.40 7.89
C TRP A 42 -21.25 6.16 7.02
N VAL A 43 -22.41 5.51 7.13
CA VAL A 43 -22.76 4.36 6.26
C VAL A 43 -22.86 4.80 4.80
N LEU A 44 -23.63 5.83 4.48
CA LEU A 44 -23.93 6.25 3.12
C LEU A 44 -22.68 6.69 2.36
N VAL A 45 -21.84 7.52 2.98
CA VAL A 45 -20.57 7.98 2.39
C VAL A 45 -19.58 6.82 2.27
N GLY A 46 -19.50 5.93 3.27
CA GLY A 46 -18.68 4.73 3.20
C GLY A 46 -19.07 3.81 2.05
N VAL A 47 -20.37 3.50 1.93
CA VAL A 47 -20.91 2.67 0.83
C VAL A 47 -20.73 3.36 -0.52
N TRP A 48 -20.96 4.68 -0.60
CA TRP A 48 -20.75 5.44 -1.84
C TRP A 48 -19.28 5.39 -2.30
N MET A 49 -18.33 5.53 -1.38
CA MET A 49 -16.89 5.40 -1.67
C MET A 49 -16.47 3.98 -2.07
N LEU A 50 -17.20 2.95 -1.63
CA LEU A 50 -16.99 1.56 -2.06
C LEU A 50 -17.49 1.30 -3.50
N ARG A 51 -18.49 2.05 -3.99
CA ARG A 51 -19.12 1.81 -5.31
C ARG A 51 -18.16 1.76 -6.51
N PRO A 52 -17.14 2.63 -6.63
CA PRO A 52 -16.17 2.56 -7.73
C PRO A 52 -15.29 1.30 -7.69
N HIS A 53 -15.20 0.63 -6.54
CA HIS A 53 -14.34 -0.54 -6.32
C HIS A 53 -15.14 -1.86 -6.29
N VAL A 54 -16.36 -1.87 -6.84
CA VAL A 54 -17.40 -2.94 -6.79
C VAL A 54 -17.06 -4.19 -7.60
N THR A 55 -15.91 -4.79 -7.29
CA THR A 55 -15.94 -6.24 -7.08
C THR A 55 -15.93 -6.46 -5.58
N LEU A 56 -17.10 -6.41 -4.94
CA LEU A 56 -17.30 -6.84 -3.54
C LEU A 56 -16.70 -8.24 -3.29
N HIS A 57 -16.74 -9.09 -4.32
CA HIS A 57 -16.07 -10.39 -4.34
C HIS A 57 -14.53 -10.30 -4.20
N GLY A 58 -13.89 -9.23 -4.67
CA GLY A 58 -12.45 -8.98 -4.50
C GLY A 58 -12.07 -8.37 -3.15
N LEU A 59 -13.01 -7.65 -2.50
CA LEU A 59 -12.85 -7.09 -1.15
C LEU A 59 -12.80 -8.17 -0.07
N LEU A 60 -13.53 -9.27 -0.28
CA LEU A 60 -13.60 -10.44 0.60
C LEU A 60 -12.75 -11.63 0.14
N ARG A 61 -12.07 -11.55 -1.02
CA ARG A 61 -11.14 -12.60 -1.47
C ARG A 61 -9.86 -12.51 -0.65
N SER A 62 -9.94 -13.06 0.55
CA SER A 62 -8.93 -13.04 1.60
C SER A 62 -8.08 -14.29 1.49
N ASP A 63 -7.07 -14.28 0.61
CA ASP A 63 -5.98 -15.23 0.72
C ASP A 63 -4.66 -14.47 0.92
N ALA A 64 -3.99 -14.74 2.04
CA ALA A 64 -2.66 -14.22 2.33
C ALA A 64 -1.68 -14.58 1.21
N ALA A 65 -1.80 -15.77 0.60
CA ALA A 65 -0.91 -16.18 -0.48
C ALA A 65 -1.02 -15.27 -1.72
N GLY A 66 -2.21 -14.72 -2.00
CA GLY A 66 -2.42 -13.77 -3.09
C GLY A 66 -1.89 -12.37 -2.77
N VAL A 67 -2.02 -11.92 -1.51
CA VAL A 67 -1.52 -10.60 -1.07
C VAL A 67 0.01 -10.60 -0.99
N HIS A 68 0.60 -11.72 -0.58
CA HIS A 68 2.04 -11.90 -0.44
C HIS A 68 2.69 -12.57 -1.66
N ASP A 69 2.14 -12.35 -2.86
CA ASP A 69 2.81 -12.77 -4.11
C ASP A 69 4.24 -12.18 -4.15
N PRO A 70 5.29 -13.02 -4.20
CA PRO A 70 6.69 -12.57 -4.23
C PRO A 70 6.96 -11.55 -5.34
N ILE A 71 6.26 -11.64 -6.48
CA ILE A 71 6.42 -10.71 -7.59
C ILE A 71 5.87 -9.33 -7.21
N ALA A 72 4.66 -9.28 -6.65
CA ALA A 72 4.05 -8.03 -6.20
C ALA A 72 4.88 -7.36 -5.09
N GLN A 73 5.39 -8.15 -4.15
CA GLN A 73 6.25 -7.68 -3.07
C GLN A 73 7.59 -7.14 -3.59
N GLY A 74 8.24 -7.84 -4.53
CA GLY A 74 9.48 -7.39 -5.14
C GLY A 74 9.30 -6.07 -5.90
N ILE A 75 8.21 -5.91 -6.65
CA ILE A 75 7.87 -4.64 -7.32
C ILE A 75 7.64 -3.53 -6.28
N ALA A 76 6.95 -3.82 -5.18
CA ALA A 76 6.73 -2.83 -4.13
C ALA A 76 8.05 -2.36 -3.51
N ILE A 77 9.00 -3.27 -3.26
CA ILE A 77 10.34 -2.94 -2.74
C ILE A 77 11.16 -2.17 -3.76
N ALA A 78 11.14 -2.56 -5.03
CA ALA A 78 11.81 -1.80 -6.10
C ALA A 78 11.33 -0.33 -6.15
N LEU A 79 10.04 -0.12 -5.94
CA LEU A 79 9.43 1.20 -5.94
C LEU A 79 9.74 2.01 -4.68
N SER A 80 9.87 1.34 -3.52
CA SER A 80 10.17 1.99 -2.23
C SER A 80 11.63 2.44 -2.11
N GLN A 81 12.57 1.77 -2.79
CA GLN A 81 14.02 2.03 -2.75
C GLN A 81 14.48 3.34 -3.46
N ARG A 82 13.75 4.45 -3.30
CA ARG A 82 14.12 5.76 -3.87
C ARG A 82 15.22 6.45 -3.05
N LYS A 83 16.45 6.53 -3.58
CA LYS A 83 17.61 7.37 -3.19
C LYS A 83 17.71 7.63 -1.67
N TYR A 84 18.65 6.93 -1.02
CA TYR A 84 18.96 6.89 0.43
C TYR A 84 18.78 8.20 1.26
N ARG A 85 18.86 9.40 0.65
CA ARG A 85 18.52 10.68 1.28
C ARG A 85 17.06 10.75 1.79
N SER A 86 16.18 9.85 1.33
CA SER A 86 14.78 9.71 1.74
C SER A 86 14.55 8.81 2.98
N LEU A 87 15.55 8.06 3.45
CA LEU A 87 15.37 7.08 4.55
C LEU A 87 14.92 7.73 5.86
N ARG A 88 15.47 8.90 6.20
CA ARG A 88 15.03 9.65 7.40
C ARG A 88 13.55 10.03 7.29
N GLN A 89 13.10 10.40 6.09
CA GLN A 89 11.72 10.79 5.82
C GLN A 89 10.76 9.59 5.85
N GLN A 90 11.16 8.47 5.29
CA GLN A 90 10.42 7.21 5.35
C GLN A 90 10.29 6.69 6.78
N ARG A 91 11.36 6.81 7.59
CA ARG A 91 11.35 6.50 9.02
C ARG A 91 10.35 7.37 9.78
N VAL A 92 10.24 8.67 9.47
CA VAL A 92 9.26 9.55 10.10
C VAL A 92 7.83 9.12 9.75
N GLN A 93 7.51 8.89 8.48
CA GLN A 93 6.16 8.43 8.08
C GLN A 93 5.80 7.10 8.73
N ARG A 94 6.75 6.16 8.75
CA ARG A 94 6.62 4.89 9.44
C ARG A 94 6.39 5.07 10.93
N ALA A 95 7.17 5.93 11.59
CA ALA A 95 7.03 6.21 13.01
C ALA A 95 5.66 6.83 13.32
N VAL A 96 5.21 7.82 12.55
CA VAL A 96 3.88 8.45 12.72
C VAL A 96 2.76 7.42 12.58
N ARG A 97 2.83 6.52 11.59
CA ARG A 97 1.81 5.48 11.41
C ARG A 97 1.85 4.42 12.50
N LEU A 98 3.03 3.99 12.93
CA LEU A 98 3.17 3.06 14.05
C LEU A 98 2.66 3.71 15.34
N LEU A 99 2.95 4.98 15.57
CA LEU A 99 2.44 5.75 16.69
C LEU A 99 0.91 5.84 16.63
N ALA A 100 0.34 6.17 15.46
CA ALA A 100 -1.11 6.16 15.28
C ALA A 100 -1.73 4.80 15.63
N MET A 101 -1.12 3.69 15.19
CA MET A 101 -1.59 2.35 15.57
C MET A 101 -1.49 2.07 17.07
N TRP A 102 -0.47 2.60 17.75
CA TRP A 102 -0.33 2.49 19.20
C TRP A 102 -1.33 3.36 19.95
N VAL A 103 -1.73 4.51 19.41
CA VAL A 103 -2.78 5.37 19.96
C VAL A 103 -4.17 4.76 19.73
N GLU A 104 -4.39 4.09 18.60
CA GLU A 104 -5.64 3.37 18.32
C GLU A 104 -5.90 2.19 19.26
N LEU A 105 -4.83 1.60 19.80
CA LEU A 105 -4.93 0.44 20.68
C LEU A 105 -5.71 0.72 21.99
N PRO A 106 -5.32 1.70 22.82
CA PRO A 106 -6.09 2.05 24.01
C PRO A 106 -7.49 2.56 23.63
N GLU A 107 -7.63 3.34 22.55
CA GLU A 107 -8.94 3.82 22.07
C GLU A 107 -9.94 2.67 21.82
N PHE A 108 -9.55 1.64 21.06
CA PHE A 108 -10.43 0.50 20.81
C PHE A 108 -10.69 -0.34 22.06
N ALA A 109 -9.72 -0.43 22.97
CA ALA A 109 -9.86 -1.18 24.22
C ALA A 109 -10.73 -0.45 25.26
N LEU A 110 -10.72 0.88 25.27
CA LEU A 110 -11.38 1.72 26.27
C LEU A 110 -12.85 1.99 25.96
N VAL A 111 -13.27 2.09 24.70
CA VAL A 111 -14.68 2.32 24.34
C VAL A 111 -15.64 1.32 25.01
N PRO A 112 -15.38 -0.01 25.00
CA PRO A 112 -16.22 -0.97 25.72
C PRO A 112 -16.21 -0.79 27.25
N LEU A 113 -15.11 -0.27 27.81
CA LEU A 113 -14.98 -0.02 29.25
C LEU A 113 -15.74 1.24 29.65
N GLU A 114 -15.66 2.31 28.86
CA GLU A 114 -16.43 3.54 29.06
C GLU A 114 -17.93 3.25 29.11
N LEU A 115 -18.43 2.43 28.17
CA LEU A 115 -19.80 1.95 28.15
C LEU A 115 -20.20 1.21 29.44
N ALA A 116 -19.32 0.38 29.99
CA ALA A 116 -19.59 -0.35 31.23
C ALA A 116 -19.52 0.56 32.46
N PHE A 117 -18.52 1.45 32.55
CA PHE A 117 -18.34 2.37 33.68
C PHE A 117 -19.54 3.31 33.86
N ARG A 118 -20.19 3.72 32.78
CA ARG A 118 -21.43 4.51 32.85
C ARG A 118 -22.55 3.82 33.64
N ILE A 119 -22.59 2.48 33.62
CA ILE A 119 -23.61 1.69 34.34
C ILE A 119 -23.14 1.26 35.72
N THR A 120 -21.86 0.91 35.88
CA THR A 120 -21.30 0.41 37.14
C THR A 120 -20.84 1.52 38.10
N GLY A 121 -20.87 2.77 37.65
CA GLY A 121 -20.22 3.90 38.30
C GLY A 121 -18.80 4.11 37.76
N GLN A 122 -18.36 5.36 37.71
CA GLN A 122 -17.04 5.76 37.21
C GLN A 122 -16.10 5.97 38.41
N PRO A 123 -14.89 5.39 38.42
CA PRO A 123 -13.91 5.64 39.48
C PRO A 123 -13.09 6.89 39.16
N ASP A 124 -12.85 7.74 40.15
CA ASP A 124 -12.14 9.03 40.01
C ASP A 124 -10.80 8.93 39.24
N GLY A 125 -10.05 7.84 39.45
CA GLY A 125 -8.76 7.60 38.79
C GLY A 125 -8.85 7.25 37.30
N VAL A 126 -9.97 6.68 36.83
CA VAL A 126 -10.18 6.34 35.42
C VAL A 126 -10.66 7.56 34.64
N GLU A 127 -11.40 8.47 35.27
CA GLU A 127 -11.76 9.75 34.65
C GLU A 127 -10.52 10.57 34.30
N ALA A 128 -9.54 10.63 35.20
CA ALA A 128 -8.24 11.25 34.91
C ALA A 128 -7.49 10.54 33.77
N LEU A 129 -7.51 9.20 33.72
CA LEU A 129 -6.86 8.43 32.65
C LEU A 129 -7.54 8.66 31.28
N MET A 130 -8.88 8.64 31.25
CA MET A 130 -9.67 8.92 30.05
C MET A 130 -9.46 10.37 29.59
N ALA A 131 -9.43 11.34 30.50
CA ALA A 131 -9.16 12.74 30.18
C ALA A 131 -7.74 12.97 29.62
N ILE A 132 -6.74 12.23 30.09
CA ILE A 132 -5.38 12.26 29.54
C ILE A 132 -5.35 11.67 28.12
N LEU A 133 -6.06 10.57 27.88
CA LEU A 133 -6.13 9.90 26.59
C LEU A 133 -6.95 10.68 25.54
N GLU A 134 -8.02 11.36 25.96
CA GLU A 134 -8.87 12.19 25.10
C GLU A 134 -8.27 13.56 24.73
N PHE A 135 -7.02 13.84 25.12
CA PHE A 135 -6.38 15.17 24.99
C PHE A 135 -7.21 16.28 25.68
N ALA A 136 -7.32 16.17 27.01
CA ALA A 136 -7.45 17.22 28.06
C ALA A 136 -8.45 18.40 27.96
N SER A 137 -9.09 18.73 26.84
CA SER A 137 -10.24 19.65 26.78
C SER A 137 -10.81 19.72 25.37
N GLU A 138 -12.14 19.88 25.25
CA GLU A 138 -12.81 20.10 23.96
C GLU A 138 -12.16 21.26 23.19
N GLY A 139 -11.83 22.36 23.89
CA GLY A 139 -11.12 23.51 23.31
C GLY A 139 -9.77 23.14 22.67
N SER A 140 -8.96 22.30 23.33
CA SER A 140 -7.65 21.90 22.78
C SER A 140 -7.78 21.07 21.50
N THR A 141 -8.77 20.18 21.44
CA THR A 141 -9.04 19.35 20.26
C THR A 141 -9.58 20.20 19.10
N ILE A 142 -10.41 21.20 19.36
CA ILE A 142 -10.85 22.17 18.35
C ILE A 142 -9.66 22.98 17.83
N VAL A 143 -8.81 23.52 18.71
CA VAL A 143 -7.59 24.25 18.31
C VAL A 143 -6.69 23.38 17.45
N MET A 144 -6.47 22.12 17.85
CA MET A 144 -5.69 21.15 17.06
C MET A 144 -6.33 20.91 15.69
N SER A 145 -7.65 20.77 15.62
CA SER A 145 -8.38 20.58 14.37
C SER A 145 -8.26 21.79 13.44
N LEU A 146 -8.33 23.02 14.00
CA LEU A 146 -8.15 24.27 13.26
C LEU A 146 -6.71 24.43 12.76
N VAL A 147 -5.71 24.08 13.57
CA VAL A 147 -4.30 24.10 13.17
C VAL A 147 -4.05 23.09 12.05
N CYS A 148 -4.55 21.86 12.18
CA CYS A 148 -4.41 20.82 11.15
C CYS A 148 -5.14 21.21 9.86
N GLY A 149 -6.39 21.68 9.95
CA GLY A 149 -7.18 22.13 8.82
C GLY A 149 -6.55 23.32 8.10
N SER A 150 -6.08 24.32 8.86
CA SER A 150 -5.36 25.48 8.31
C SER A 150 -4.07 25.06 7.62
N ALA A 151 -3.28 24.17 8.23
CA ALA A 151 -2.10 23.62 7.59
C ALA A 151 -2.44 22.90 6.28
N MET A 152 -3.48 22.06 6.27
CA MET A 152 -3.94 21.39 5.06
C MET A 152 -4.33 22.38 3.96
N LEU A 153 -5.10 23.43 4.28
CA LEU A 153 -5.50 24.47 3.32
C LEU A 153 -4.31 25.28 2.79
N LEU A 154 -3.44 25.78 3.69
CA LEU A 154 -2.26 26.57 3.35
C LEU A 154 -1.32 25.80 2.42
N PHE A 155 -1.03 24.54 2.74
CA PHE A 155 -0.14 23.72 1.93
C PHE A 155 -0.82 23.17 0.67
N HIS A 156 -2.16 23.10 0.61
CA HIS A 156 -2.88 22.76 -0.60
C HIS A 156 -2.81 23.86 -1.66
N TRP A 157 -2.84 25.12 -1.24
CA TRP A 157 -2.71 26.27 -2.16
C TRP A 157 -1.29 26.41 -2.73
N SER A 158 -0.27 26.04 -1.98
CA SER A 158 1.11 26.06 -2.46
C SER A 158 1.47 24.78 -3.22
N LYS A 159 1.49 24.85 -4.55
CA LYS A 159 1.93 23.72 -5.41
C LYS A 159 3.33 23.19 -5.05
N ARG A 160 4.20 24.04 -4.50
CA ARG A 160 5.56 23.67 -4.06
C ARG A 160 5.54 22.83 -2.77
N CYS A 161 4.50 22.97 -1.96
CA CYS A 161 4.36 22.30 -0.67
C CYS A 161 3.49 21.05 -0.70
N HIS A 162 2.91 20.64 -1.84
CA HIS A 162 2.18 19.37 -1.96
C HIS A 162 2.99 18.17 -1.45
N VAL A 163 4.32 18.19 -1.65
CA VAL A 163 5.21 17.14 -1.14
C VAL A 163 5.22 17.11 0.39
N PHE A 164 5.14 18.25 1.06
CA PHE A 164 5.08 18.33 2.52
C PHE A 164 3.68 17.94 3.04
N LEU A 165 2.62 18.41 2.35
CA LEU A 165 1.23 18.07 2.62
C LEU A 165 1.01 16.55 2.63
N ASP A 166 1.37 15.88 1.53
CA ASP A 166 1.16 14.43 1.39
C ASP A 166 2.02 13.60 2.32
N ARG A 167 3.17 14.13 2.73
CA ARG A 167 4.17 13.34 3.47
C ARG A 167 4.16 13.51 4.97
N ILE A 168 3.71 14.66 5.49
CA ILE A 168 3.77 14.99 6.91
C ILE A 168 2.39 15.39 7.42
N VAL A 169 1.75 16.36 6.78
CA VAL A 169 0.48 16.91 7.26
C VAL A 169 -0.64 15.88 7.16
N HIS A 170 -0.79 15.20 6.02
CA HIS A 170 -1.81 14.16 5.87
C HIS A 170 -1.64 12.99 6.86
N PRO A 171 -0.44 12.38 7.03
CA PRO A 171 -0.25 11.37 8.08
C PRO A 171 -0.49 11.88 9.51
N LEU A 172 -0.14 13.13 9.83
CA LEU A 172 -0.43 13.64 11.16
C LEU A 172 -1.93 13.85 11.37
N ALA A 173 -2.61 14.55 10.46
CA ALA A 173 -4.03 14.88 10.62
C ALA A 173 -4.96 13.67 10.41
N LEU A 174 -4.71 12.85 9.39
CA LEU A 174 -5.62 11.77 8.97
C LEU A 174 -5.25 10.38 9.50
N ASP A 175 -4.06 10.22 10.12
CA ASP A 175 -3.71 9.00 10.87
C ASP A 175 -3.63 9.24 12.37
N LEU A 176 -2.74 10.11 12.83
CA LEU A 176 -2.46 10.26 14.26
C LEU A 176 -3.57 11.03 15.00
N PHE A 177 -4.00 12.17 14.46
CA PHE A 177 -4.99 13.05 15.09
C PHE A 177 -6.42 12.83 14.58
N TYR A 178 -6.65 11.79 13.78
CA TYR A 178 -7.95 11.56 13.16
C TYR A 178 -9.05 11.31 14.20
N ILE A 179 -8.81 10.39 15.15
CA ILE A 179 -9.77 10.05 16.22
C ILE A 179 -10.11 11.30 17.06
N PRO A 180 -9.14 12.03 17.65
CA PRO A 180 -9.49 13.20 18.46
C PRO A 180 -10.17 14.31 17.65
N MET A 181 -9.78 14.54 16.39
CA MET A 181 -10.46 15.53 15.53
C MET A 181 -11.90 15.12 15.19
N ILE A 182 -12.15 13.84 14.85
CA ILE A 182 -13.50 13.39 14.53
C ILE A 182 -14.39 13.38 15.77
N THR A 183 -13.84 13.01 16.94
CA THR A 183 -14.53 13.12 18.23
C THR A 183 -14.91 14.57 18.53
N ALA A 184 -14.00 15.53 18.34
CA ALA A 184 -14.28 16.95 18.56
C ALA A 184 -15.42 17.46 17.66
N PHE A 185 -15.41 17.11 16.37
CA PHE A 185 -16.49 17.53 15.46
C PHE A 185 -17.82 16.87 15.77
N LEU A 186 -17.81 15.61 16.24
CA LEU A 186 -19.02 14.95 16.70
C LEU A 186 -19.53 15.58 18.01
N ARG A 187 -18.67 15.89 18.99
CA ARG A 187 -19.06 16.60 20.23
C ARG A 187 -19.68 17.96 19.91
N LEU A 188 -19.00 18.75 19.09
CA LEU A 188 -19.50 20.04 18.59
C LEU A 188 -20.87 19.90 17.90
N GLY A 189 -21.05 18.85 17.09
CA GLY A 189 -22.27 18.63 16.33
C GLY A 189 -23.43 18.00 17.11
N THR A 190 -23.17 17.41 18.28
CA THR A 190 -24.15 16.62 19.04
C THR A 190 -24.44 17.19 20.43
N CYS A 191 -23.57 18.07 20.95
CA CYS A 191 -23.67 18.68 22.28
C CYS A 191 -24.00 17.66 23.39
N PRO A 192 -23.07 16.74 23.70
CA PRO A 192 -23.35 15.62 24.59
C PRO A 192 -23.68 16.06 26.02
N MET A 193 -24.59 15.37 26.69
CA MET A 193 -24.94 15.68 28.10
C MET A 193 -23.76 15.63 29.08
N SER A 194 -22.72 14.84 28.78
CA SER A 194 -21.55 14.67 29.64
C SER A 194 -20.33 15.36 29.02
N GLY A 195 -19.76 16.34 29.72
CA GLY A 195 -18.50 16.99 29.36
C GLY A 195 -18.55 18.50 29.50
N GLU A 196 -17.39 19.14 29.41
CA GLU A 196 -17.29 20.59 29.30
C GLU A 196 -17.57 21.01 27.85
N HIS A 197 -18.47 21.96 27.67
CA HIS A 197 -18.78 22.54 26.36
C HIS A 197 -17.92 23.77 26.07
N VAL A 198 -17.47 23.90 24.82
CA VAL A 198 -16.79 25.13 24.38
C VAL A 198 -17.73 26.32 24.38
N VAL A 199 -17.44 27.27 25.27
CA VAL A 199 -18.12 28.57 25.34
C VAL A 199 -17.40 29.56 24.42
N LEU A 200 -18.10 30.03 23.38
CA LEU A 200 -17.60 31.08 22.48
C LEU A 200 -17.64 32.46 23.17
N PRO A 201 -16.86 33.45 22.68
CA PRO A 201 -16.89 34.81 23.19
C PRO A 201 -18.33 35.34 23.26
N GLY A 202 -18.73 35.87 24.42
CA GLY A 202 -20.11 36.30 24.66
C GLY A 202 -21.01 35.24 25.31
N GLY A 203 -20.46 34.14 25.84
CA GLY A 203 -21.25 33.14 26.59
C GLY A 203 -22.12 32.25 25.69
N ILE A 204 -21.75 32.12 24.41
CA ILE A 204 -22.50 31.31 23.44
C ILE A 204 -22.01 29.87 23.55
N ALA A 205 -22.85 28.99 24.08
CA ALA A 205 -22.61 27.55 24.18
C ALA A 205 -23.65 26.76 23.38
N CYS A 206 -23.36 25.49 23.10
CA CYS A 206 -24.29 24.59 22.41
C CYS A 206 -25.48 24.16 23.27
N ASP A 207 -25.46 24.49 24.57
CA ASP A 207 -26.49 24.12 25.55
C ASP A 207 -27.88 24.71 25.27
N CYS A 208 -27.95 25.85 24.58
CA CYS A 208 -29.23 26.49 24.29
C CYS A 208 -29.79 26.02 22.94
N VAL A 209 -31.08 25.68 22.89
CA VAL A 209 -31.77 25.15 21.70
C VAL A 209 -31.73 26.12 20.52
N ASP A 210 -31.85 27.44 20.77
CA ASP A 210 -31.77 28.50 19.75
C ASP A 210 -30.39 28.60 19.08
N ARG A 211 -29.34 28.18 19.79
CA ARG A 211 -27.94 28.26 19.32
C ARG A 211 -27.44 26.93 18.78
N PHE A 212 -28.02 25.81 19.21
CA PHE A 212 -27.63 24.46 18.84
C PHE A 212 -27.50 24.25 17.33
N GLY A 213 -28.41 24.82 16.52
CA GLY A 213 -28.40 24.67 15.07
C GLY A 213 -27.08 25.09 14.40
N TYR A 214 -26.41 26.12 14.92
CA TYR A 214 -25.11 26.57 14.40
C TYR A 214 -24.00 25.56 14.69
N PHE A 215 -23.93 25.07 15.93
CA PHE A 215 -22.96 24.07 16.37
C PHE A 215 -23.17 22.74 15.64
N TRP A 216 -24.43 22.30 15.51
CA TRP A 216 -24.81 21.12 14.73
C TRP A 216 -24.35 21.21 13.28
N ALA A 217 -24.68 22.29 12.57
CA ALA A 217 -24.31 22.45 11.17
C ALA A 217 -22.78 22.48 10.98
N LEU A 218 -22.06 23.21 11.84
CA LEU A 218 -20.60 23.30 11.79
C LEU A 218 -19.93 21.95 12.08
N GLY A 219 -20.36 21.26 13.12
CA GLY A 219 -19.87 19.93 13.48
C GLY A 219 -20.14 18.90 12.39
N LEU A 220 -21.35 18.89 11.83
CA LEU A 220 -21.75 17.97 10.75
C LEU A 220 -20.93 18.18 9.47
N ILE A 221 -20.78 19.43 9.03
CA ILE A 221 -19.97 19.75 7.84
C ILE A 221 -18.52 19.32 8.05
N SER A 222 -17.95 19.63 9.22
CA SER A 222 -16.57 19.28 9.57
C SER A 222 -16.37 17.77 9.64
N PHE A 223 -17.32 17.04 10.25
CA PHE A 223 -17.35 15.57 10.28
C PHE A 223 -17.34 14.98 8.87
N VAL A 224 -18.25 15.41 7.99
CA VAL A 224 -18.35 14.88 6.62
C VAL A 224 -17.08 15.18 5.82
N LEU A 225 -16.53 16.39 5.93
CA LEU A 225 -15.30 16.78 5.25
C LEU A 225 -14.10 15.96 5.73
N LEU A 226 -13.93 15.80 7.05
CA LEU A 226 -12.82 15.05 7.62
C LEU A 226 -12.92 13.56 7.28
N TYR A 227 -14.08 12.95 7.48
CA TYR A 227 -14.33 11.54 7.19
C TYR A 227 -14.12 11.22 5.70
N ARG A 228 -14.69 12.06 4.81
CA ARG A 228 -14.47 11.93 3.35
C ARG A 228 -13.00 12.09 2.98
N SER A 229 -12.30 13.06 3.59
CA SER A 229 -10.89 13.31 3.33
C SER A 229 -10.02 12.14 3.79
N ALA A 230 -10.31 11.55 4.96
CA ALA A 230 -9.63 10.37 5.47
C ALA A 230 -9.85 9.15 4.56
N LEU A 231 -11.09 8.86 4.16
CA LEU A 231 -11.39 7.78 3.21
C LEU A 231 -10.67 7.99 1.87
N HIS A 232 -10.77 9.19 1.30
CA HIS A 232 -10.12 9.51 0.03
C HIS A 232 -8.60 9.39 0.13
N HIS A 233 -8.00 9.90 1.23
CA HIS A 233 -6.58 9.77 1.47
C HIS A 233 -6.16 8.30 1.56
N LYS A 234 -6.87 7.50 2.35
CA LYS A 234 -6.58 6.07 2.54
C LYS A 234 -6.78 5.21 1.30
N MET A 235 -7.80 5.49 0.49
CA MET A 235 -8.12 4.63 -0.66
C MET A 235 -7.39 5.05 -1.93
N ASN A 236 -7.15 6.36 -2.13
CA ASN A 236 -6.64 6.87 -3.41
C ASN A 236 -5.22 7.42 -3.29
N VAL A 237 -4.88 8.11 -2.20
CA VAL A 237 -3.60 8.84 -2.10
C VAL A 237 -2.50 7.97 -1.52
N GLU A 238 -2.72 7.37 -0.35
CA GLU A 238 -1.73 6.55 0.35
C GLU A 238 -1.29 5.31 -0.44
N PRO A 239 -2.19 4.56 -1.12
CA PRO A 239 -1.83 3.48 -2.03
C PRO A 239 -0.89 3.88 -3.16
N LEU A 240 -1.02 5.12 -3.64
CA LEU A 240 -0.20 5.69 -4.71
C LEU A 240 1.06 6.38 -4.18
N ALA A 241 1.12 6.68 -2.88
CA ALA A 241 2.31 7.19 -2.21
C ALA A 241 3.34 6.06 -2.09
N THR A 242 4.12 5.85 -3.16
CA THR A 242 5.11 4.77 -3.33
C THR A 242 6.34 4.88 -2.40
N THR A 243 6.20 5.41 -1.18
CA THR A 243 7.33 5.84 -0.34
C THR A 243 7.48 5.09 0.97
N MET A 244 6.68 4.06 1.24
CA MET A 244 6.71 3.35 2.52
C MET A 244 7.27 1.93 2.44
N ASP A 245 7.92 1.48 3.52
CA ASP A 245 8.47 0.11 3.67
C ASP A 245 7.39 -0.96 3.83
N PHE A 246 6.18 -0.55 4.17
CA PHE A 246 5.02 -1.43 4.29
C PHE A 246 3.78 -0.75 3.74
N ARG A 247 2.83 -1.55 3.24
CA ARG A 247 1.53 -1.07 2.76
C ARG A 247 0.43 -2.03 3.16
N PHE A 248 -0.70 -1.48 3.58
CA PHE A 248 -1.90 -2.27 3.77
C PHE A 248 -2.70 -2.43 2.47
N GLN A 249 -3.41 -3.53 2.33
CA GLN A 249 -4.41 -3.69 1.29
C GLN A 249 -5.46 -2.56 1.39
N PRO A 250 -5.88 -1.92 0.26
CA PRO A 250 -6.82 -0.80 0.31
C PRO A 250 -8.15 -1.11 1.02
N SER A 251 -8.67 -2.34 0.86
CA SER A 251 -9.87 -2.80 1.57
C SER A 251 -9.69 -2.77 3.09
N TYR A 252 -8.53 -3.17 3.58
CA TYR A 252 -8.21 -3.12 5.01
C TYR A 252 -8.16 -1.67 5.50
N GLN A 253 -7.52 -0.78 4.76
CA GLN A 253 -7.45 0.64 5.11
C GLN A 253 -8.83 1.28 5.19
N PHE A 254 -9.76 0.90 4.32
CA PHE A 254 -11.16 1.31 4.39
C PHE A 254 -11.81 0.86 5.71
N PHE A 255 -11.73 -0.44 6.04
CA PHE A 255 -12.32 -0.96 7.28
C PHE A 255 -11.74 -0.31 8.54
N ILE A 256 -10.45 0.01 8.54
CA ILE A 256 -9.82 0.73 9.65
C ILE A 256 -10.41 2.14 9.82
N VAL A 257 -10.60 2.91 8.74
CA VAL A 257 -11.20 4.25 8.86
C VAL A 257 -12.64 4.17 9.36
N MET A 258 -13.40 3.16 8.89
CA MET A 258 -14.74 2.90 9.40
C MET A 258 -14.73 2.65 10.91
N ALA A 259 -13.84 1.76 11.37
CA ALA A 259 -13.70 1.42 12.79
C ALA A 259 -13.26 2.60 13.65
N ARG A 260 -12.25 3.37 13.20
CA ARG A 260 -11.78 4.60 13.87
C ARG A 260 -12.88 5.65 14.03
N THR A 261 -13.89 5.65 13.15
CA THR A 261 -15.02 6.59 13.20
C THR A 261 -16.16 6.07 14.05
N LEU A 262 -16.36 4.74 14.06
CA LEU A 262 -17.40 4.09 14.86
C LEU A 262 -17.15 4.26 16.36
N SER A 263 -15.90 4.16 16.81
CA SER A 263 -15.53 4.30 18.23
C SER A 263 -16.04 5.63 18.86
N PRO A 264 -15.71 6.81 18.32
CA PRO A 264 -16.26 8.09 18.79
C PRO A 264 -17.79 8.18 18.72
N ILE A 265 -18.42 7.66 17.65
CA ILE A 265 -19.88 7.65 17.54
C ILE A 265 -20.50 6.87 18.70
N MET A 266 -19.95 5.70 19.02
CA MET A 266 -20.47 4.85 20.10
C MET A 266 -20.29 5.47 21.48
N SER A 267 -19.15 6.13 21.73
CA SER A 267 -18.93 6.91 22.96
C SER A 267 -19.96 8.05 23.10
N ILE A 268 -20.28 8.75 22.00
CA ILE A 268 -21.27 9.83 22.01
C ILE A 268 -22.72 9.33 22.12
N VAL A 269 -23.04 8.16 21.53
CA VAL A 269 -24.32 7.48 21.78
C VAL A 269 -24.45 7.18 23.28
N ALA A 270 -23.39 6.68 23.91
CA ALA A 270 -23.38 6.36 25.33
C ALA A 270 -23.52 7.59 26.23
N SER A 271 -23.09 8.78 25.77
CA SER A 271 -23.27 10.04 26.49
C SER A 271 -24.63 10.67 26.37
N ASN A 272 -25.30 10.48 25.25
CA ASN A 272 -26.59 11.13 24.99
C ASN A 272 -27.80 10.25 25.28
N VAL A 273 -27.61 8.94 25.36
CA VAL A 273 -28.69 8.02 25.73
C VAL A 273 -28.43 7.60 27.17
N ILE A 274 -29.41 7.80 28.06
CA ILE A 274 -29.46 7.08 29.34
C ILE A 274 -29.67 5.61 28.99
N ALA A 275 -28.57 4.95 28.62
CA ALA A 275 -28.60 3.60 28.12
C ALA A 275 -29.01 2.72 29.28
N SER A 276 -30.17 2.07 29.17
CA SER A 276 -30.49 0.95 30.04
C SER A 276 -29.37 -0.09 29.94
N ARG A 277 -29.15 -0.85 31.01
CA ARG A 277 -28.16 -1.94 31.03
C ARG A 277 -28.29 -2.85 29.79
N ASN A 278 -29.51 -3.19 29.39
CA ASN A 278 -29.79 -3.99 28.19
C ASN A 278 -29.39 -3.28 26.90
N GLY A 279 -29.62 -1.96 26.80
CA GLY A 279 -29.16 -1.15 25.67
C GLY A 279 -27.63 -1.15 25.55
N THR A 280 -26.92 -0.97 26.66
CA THR A 280 -25.45 -1.01 26.71
C THR A 280 -24.91 -2.39 26.30
N ILE A 281 -25.53 -3.48 26.77
CA ILE A 281 -25.17 -4.85 26.34
C ILE A 281 -25.38 -5.02 24.82
N GLY A 282 -26.46 -4.48 24.26
CA GLY A 282 -26.72 -4.48 22.82
C GLY A 282 -25.62 -3.75 22.02
N LEU A 283 -25.22 -2.56 22.47
CA LEU A 283 -24.13 -1.78 21.86
C LEU A 283 -22.79 -2.54 21.94
N LEU A 284 -22.47 -3.13 23.09
CA LEU A 284 -21.26 -3.94 23.28
C LEU A 284 -21.26 -5.18 22.39
N THR A 285 -22.41 -5.84 22.21
CA THR A 285 -22.54 -7.00 21.31
C THR A 285 -22.28 -6.61 19.86
N GLY A 286 -22.78 -5.43 19.43
CA GLY A 286 -22.45 -4.88 18.11
C GLY A 286 -20.97 -4.59 17.93
N LEU A 287 -20.32 -4.00 18.94
CA LEU A 287 -18.87 -3.78 18.95
C LEU A 287 -18.08 -5.10 18.90
N LEU A 288 -18.50 -6.11 19.66
CA LEU A 288 -17.88 -7.44 19.66
C LEU A 288 -17.88 -8.05 18.25
N PHE A 289 -19.00 -7.92 17.52
CA PHE A 289 -19.08 -8.37 16.14
C PHE A 289 -18.07 -7.64 15.23
N VAL A 290 -17.98 -6.32 15.34
CA VAL A 290 -17.02 -5.51 14.57
C VAL A 290 -15.57 -5.89 14.87
N TRP A 291 -15.20 -5.99 16.15
CA TRP A 291 -13.83 -6.34 16.54
C TRP A 291 -13.45 -7.76 16.14
N SER A 292 -14.39 -8.71 16.26
CA SER A 292 -14.19 -10.10 15.83
C SER A 292 -13.97 -10.20 14.32
N PHE A 293 -14.78 -9.49 13.53
CA PHE A 293 -14.60 -9.41 12.08
C PHE A 293 -13.23 -8.83 11.71
N LEU A 294 -12.82 -7.74 12.36
CA LEU A 294 -11.52 -7.10 12.08
C LEU A 294 -10.34 -7.98 12.49
N LEU A 295 -10.45 -8.72 13.60
CA LEU A 295 -9.44 -9.68 14.04
C LEU A 295 -9.32 -10.83 13.04
N GLU A 296 -10.44 -11.44 12.65
CA GLU A 296 -10.48 -12.53 11.67
C GLU A 296 -9.90 -12.07 10.33
N TYR A 297 -10.32 -10.90 9.84
CA TYR A 297 -9.81 -10.33 8.60
C TYR A 297 -8.30 -10.09 8.67
N SER A 298 -7.80 -9.48 9.76
CA SER A 298 -6.37 -9.23 9.97
C SER A 298 -5.55 -10.52 10.01
N TYR A 299 -6.07 -11.53 10.71
CA TYR A 299 -5.42 -12.82 10.83
C TYR A 299 -5.38 -13.60 9.50
N ARG A 300 -6.49 -13.61 8.75
CA ARG A 300 -6.60 -14.35 7.48
C ARG A 300 -5.85 -13.67 6.34
N THR A 301 -6.00 -12.36 6.17
CA THR A 301 -5.41 -11.63 5.04
C THR A 301 -3.94 -11.29 5.24
N GLN A 302 -3.47 -11.16 6.49
CA GLN A 302 -2.14 -10.62 6.82
C GLN A 302 -1.85 -9.38 5.96
N PRO A 303 -2.65 -8.31 6.05
CA PRO A 303 -2.85 -7.34 4.96
C PRO A 303 -1.64 -6.45 4.64
N CYS A 304 -0.47 -6.73 5.22
CA CYS A 304 0.74 -5.96 5.06
C CYS A 304 1.65 -6.50 3.95
N ILE A 305 1.90 -5.68 2.93
CA ILE A 305 2.93 -5.89 1.90
C ILE A 305 4.23 -5.25 2.40
N GLY A 306 5.37 -5.95 2.31
CA GLY A 306 6.69 -5.45 2.73
C GLY A 306 7.03 -5.78 4.18
N SER A 307 7.70 -4.86 4.90
CA SER A 307 8.15 -5.06 6.30
C SER A 307 7.04 -4.91 7.35
N GLY A 308 5.93 -5.60 7.10
CA GLY A 308 4.64 -5.42 7.74
C GLY A 308 4.35 -6.19 9.02
N ARG A 309 5.29 -7.03 9.48
CA ARG A 309 5.11 -7.93 10.62
C ARG A 309 4.71 -7.19 11.91
N VAL A 310 5.47 -6.16 12.28
CA VAL A 310 5.20 -5.35 13.48
C VAL A 310 3.86 -4.59 13.38
N PRO A 311 3.58 -3.82 12.31
CA PRO A 311 2.27 -3.21 12.11
C PRO A 311 1.10 -4.20 12.23
N ASN A 312 1.24 -5.41 11.65
CA ASN A 312 0.17 -6.41 11.72
C ASN A 312 -0.07 -6.91 13.14
N ASN A 313 1.01 -7.16 13.89
CA ASN A 313 0.89 -7.60 15.28
C ASN A 313 0.27 -6.53 16.18
N ILE A 314 0.58 -5.24 15.98
CA ILE A 314 -0.06 -4.14 16.72
C ILE A 314 -1.57 -4.12 16.45
N ARG A 315 -1.99 -4.37 15.20
CA ARG A 315 -3.42 -4.45 14.84
C ARG A 315 -4.14 -5.61 15.50
N VAL A 316 -3.55 -6.80 15.43
CA VAL A 316 -4.11 -7.99 16.10
C VAL A 316 -4.16 -7.79 17.60
N LEU A 317 -3.15 -7.16 18.19
CA LEU A 317 -3.13 -6.79 19.61
C LEU A 317 -4.30 -5.86 19.95
N ALA A 318 -4.50 -4.78 19.17
CA ALA A 318 -5.59 -3.82 19.39
C ALA A 318 -6.97 -4.49 19.35
N PHE A 319 -7.23 -5.31 18.33
CA PHE A 319 -8.53 -6.00 18.20
C PHE A 319 -8.73 -7.09 19.25
N SER A 320 -7.69 -7.82 19.62
CA SER A 320 -7.79 -8.84 20.68
C SER A 320 -8.06 -8.18 22.04
N SER A 321 -7.40 -7.06 22.33
CA SER A 321 -7.67 -6.27 23.53
C SER A 321 -9.10 -5.74 23.54
N ALA A 322 -9.58 -5.18 22.43
CA ALA A 322 -10.94 -4.68 22.31
C ALA A 322 -12.01 -5.78 22.46
N ILE A 323 -11.79 -6.98 21.90
CA ILE A 323 -12.67 -8.13 22.10
C ILE A 323 -12.72 -8.51 23.57
N TYR A 324 -11.55 -8.62 24.22
CA TYR A 324 -11.48 -9.02 25.62
C TYR A 324 -12.17 -8.00 26.53
N THR A 325 -11.90 -6.71 26.37
CA THR A 325 -12.56 -5.67 27.17
C THR A 325 -14.06 -5.64 26.91
N THR A 326 -14.51 -5.89 25.67
CA THR A 326 -15.93 -6.01 25.35
C THR A 326 -16.58 -7.21 26.04
N LEU A 327 -15.94 -8.39 26.03
CA LEU A 327 -16.46 -9.58 26.71
C LEU A 327 -16.48 -9.40 28.24
N ALA A 328 -15.45 -8.78 28.81
CA ALA A 328 -15.41 -8.44 30.23
C ALA A 328 -16.55 -7.49 30.62
N SER A 329 -16.74 -6.41 29.85
CA SER A 329 -17.85 -5.47 30.02
C SER A 329 -19.21 -6.16 29.93
N ILE A 330 -19.45 -7.00 28.92
CA ILE A 330 -20.70 -7.76 28.80
C ILE A 330 -20.90 -8.66 30.03
N GLY A 331 -19.88 -9.44 30.40
CA GLY A 331 -19.95 -10.35 31.55
C GLY A 331 -20.33 -9.64 32.85
N VAL A 332 -19.66 -8.51 33.15
CA VAL A 332 -19.95 -7.70 34.34
C VAL A 332 -21.37 -7.12 34.29
N LEU A 333 -21.79 -6.58 33.15
CA LEU A 333 -23.12 -6.01 33.01
C LEU A 333 -24.23 -7.07 33.08
N THR A 334 -23.98 -8.30 32.63
CA THR A 334 -24.96 -9.40 32.72
C THR A 334 -25.07 -10.01 34.12
N THR A 335 -24.04 -9.89 34.94
CA THR A 335 -23.96 -10.46 36.30
C THR A 335 -24.20 -9.42 37.39
N ASP A 336 -24.45 -8.17 37.02
CA ASP A 336 -24.62 -7.04 37.92
C ASP A 336 -23.44 -6.85 38.89
N ALA A 337 -22.24 -7.22 38.44
CA ALA A 337 -21.05 -7.17 39.27
C ALA A 337 -20.57 -5.73 39.48
N SER A 338 -19.80 -5.52 40.55
CA SER A 338 -19.29 -4.20 40.91
C SER A 338 -18.15 -3.75 39.99
N ILE A 339 -17.86 -2.45 40.04
CA ILE A 339 -16.71 -1.85 39.34
C ILE A 339 -15.37 -2.51 39.69
N SER A 340 -15.20 -2.95 40.95
CA SER A 340 -14.00 -3.66 41.39
C SER A 340 -13.83 -4.98 40.64
N THR A 341 -14.93 -5.70 40.39
CA THR A 341 -14.92 -6.92 39.59
C THR A 341 -14.49 -6.61 38.16
N LEU A 342 -15.00 -5.54 37.54
CA LEU A 342 -14.57 -5.12 36.21
C LEU A 342 -13.06 -4.86 36.16
N LEU A 343 -12.50 -4.11 37.10
CA LEU A 343 -11.06 -3.84 37.15
C LEU A 343 -10.23 -5.13 37.33
N TRP A 344 -10.66 -6.05 38.20
CA TRP A 344 -9.99 -7.35 38.36
C TRP A 344 -10.05 -8.20 37.10
N THR A 345 -11.14 -8.16 36.34
CA THR A 345 -11.23 -8.86 35.05
C THR A 345 -10.27 -8.30 33.98
N LEU A 346 -9.69 -7.11 34.17
CA LEU A 346 -8.69 -6.55 33.24
C LEU A 346 -7.26 -7.01 33.52
N VAL A 347 -6.97 -7.59 34.70
CA VAL A 347 -5.63 -8.09 35.06
C VAL A 347 -5.05 -9.09 34.04
N PRO A 348 -5.82 -10.00 33.41
CA PRO A 348 -5.32 -10.91 32.38
C PRO A 348 -5.02 -10.26 31.01
N LEU A 349 -5.44 -9.01 30.78
CA LEU A 349 -5.33 -8.34 29.48
C LEU A 349 -3.91 -8.35 28.89
N PRO A 350 -2.82 -8.09 29.66
CA PRO A 350 -1.46 -8.19 29.14
C PRO A 350 -1.09 -9.60 28.67
N ILE A 351 -1.56 -10.63 29.36
CA ILE A 351 -1.30 -12.04 28.99
C ILE A 351 -1.99 -12.36 27.66
N ILE A 352 -3.24 -11.93 27.51
CA ILE A 352 -4.01 -12.09 26.27
C ILE A 352 -3.33 -11.36 25.12
N GLY A 353 -2.84 -10.14 25.38
CA GLY A 353 -2.09 -9.37 24.40
C GLY A 353 -0.80 -10.08 23.95
N VAL A 354 -0.02 -10.60 24.89
CA VAL A 354 1.20 -11.38 24.58
C VAL A 354 0.86 -12.66 23.80
N ALA A 355 -0.22 -13.36 24.16
CA ALA A 355 -0.66 -14.56 23.47
C ALA A 355 -1.08 -14.25 22.01
N ALA A 356 -1.93 -13.23 21.82
CA ALA A 356 -2.37 -12.76 20.52
C ALA A 356 -1.18 -12.34 19.64
N TRP A 357 -0.23 -11.60 20.21
CA TRP A 357 1.02 -11.24 19.53
C TRP A 357 1.79 -12.48 19.10
N LYS A 358 2.07 -13.43 20.01
CA LYS A 358 2.86 -14.64 19.69
C LYS A 358 2.20 -15.50 18.62
N ILE A 359 0.88 -15.69 18.68
CA ILE A 359 0.13 -16.51 17.72
C ILE A 359 0.17 -15.85 16.33
N ASN A 360 -0.11 -14.56 16.24
CA ASN A 360 -0.08 -13.87 14.95
C ASN A 360 1.34 -13.73 14.42
N ASP A 361 2.33 -13.51 15.29
CA ASP A 361 3.73 -13.39 14.91
C ASP A 361 4.28 -14.66 14.26
N ARG A 362 3.90 -15.84 14.78
CA ARG A 362 4.25 -17.13 14.16
C ARG A 362 3.74 -17.22 12.72
N ARG A 363 2.50 -16.79 12.48
CA ARG A 363 1.91 -16.77 11.13
C ARG A 363 2.55 -15.69 10.25
N ALA A 364 2.74 -14.49 10.77
CA ALA A 364 3.29 -13.36 10.04
C ALA A 364 4.73 -13.60 9.57
N ARG A 365 5.51 -14.44 10.28
CA ARG A 365 6.87 -14.84 9.86
C ARG A 365 6.89 -15.59 8.52
N LEU A 366 5.82 -16.32 8.17
CA LEU A 366 5.74 -17.05 6.90
C LEU A 366 5.73 -16.11 5.68
N PHE A 367 5.35 -14.85 5.88
CA PHE A 367 5.23 -13.84 4.82
C PHE A 367 6.14 -12.64 5.03
N HIS A 368 7.06 -12.73 6.00
CA HIS A 368 7.89 -11.60 6.40
C HIS A 368 8.99 -11.34 5.38
N ILE A 369 9.09 -10.09 4.94
CA ILE A 369 10.26 -9.61 4.21
C ILE A 369 11.03 -8.61 5.10
N PRO A 370 12.34 -8.82 5.32
CA PRO A 370 13.15 -7.92 6.11
C PRO A 370 13.29 -6.54 5.43
N ASN A 371 13.42 -5.49 6.25
CA ASN A 371 13.61 -4.13 5.76
C ASN A 371 15.08 -3.84 5.49
N VAL A 372 15.65 -4.50 4.48
CA VAL A 372 17.07 -4.46 4.14
C VAL A 372 17.27 -4.01 2.69
N SER A 373 18.51 -3.72 2.31
CA SER A 373 18.86 -3.34 0.93
C SER A 373 18.58 -4.48 -0.05
N ILE A 374 18.43 -4.17 -1.34
CA ILE A 374 18.21 -5.21 -2.37
C ILE A 374 19.36 -6.23 -2.35
N VAL A 375 20.61 -5.77 -2.17
CA VAL A 375 21.78 -6.67 -2.10
C VAL A 375 21.67 -7.65 -0.92
N GLU A 376 21.22 -7.17 0.25
CA GLU A 376 21.00 -8.04 1.42
C GLU A 376 19.84 -9.02 1.19
N LEU A 377 18.75 -8.61 0.53
CA LEU A 377 17.66 -9.53 0.15
C LEU A 377 18.15 -10.66 -0.76
N LEU A 378 19.09 -10.38 -1.67
CA LEU A 378 19.68 -11.40 -2.55
C LEU A 378 20.57 -12.41 -1.80
N ARG A 379 21.09 -12.02 -0.63
CA ARG A 379 21.96 -12.85 0.23
C ARG A 379 21.22 -13.63 1.30
N ASP A 380 19.93 -13.37 1.48
CA ASP A 380 19.10 -14.03 2.49
C ASP A 380 19.07 -15.55 2.28
N GLU A 381 18.93 -16.33 3.36
CA GLU A 381 18.87 -17.79 3.29
C GLU A 381 17.53 -18.29 2.72
N SER A 382 16.45 -17.51 2.88
CA SER A 382 15.12 -17.90 2.45
C SER A 382 14.93 -17.73 0.94
N PRO A 383 14.51 -18.79 0.22
CA PRO A 383 14.30 -18.71 -1.23
C PRO A 383 13.18 -17.74 -1.63
N ALA A 384 12.18 -17.55 -0.75
CA ALA A 384 11.11 -16.58 -0.98
C ALA A 384 11.62 -15.14 -0.92
N ILE A 385 12.49 -14.83 0.06
CA ILE A 385 13.10 -13.50 0.21
C ILE A 385 14.07 -13.22 -0.93
N GLN A 386 14.87 -14.22 -1.33
CA GLN A 386 15.74 -14.13 -2.51
C GLN A 386 14.93 -13.81 -3.78
N LEU A 387 13.83 -14.52 -4.04
CA LEU A 387 12.96 -14.26 -5.19
C LEU A 387 12.42 -12.83 -5.18
N VAL A 388 11.95 -12.35 -4.02
CA VAL A 388 11.51 -10.95 -3.84
C VAL A 388 12.65 -9.98 -4.15
N GLY A 389 13.87 -10.24 -3.66
CA GLY A 389 15.06 -9.45 -3.91
C GLY A 389 15.44 -9.39 -5.39
N VAL A 390 15.39 -10.52 -6.09
CA VAL A 390 15.68 -10.62 -7.52
C VAL A 390 14.63 -9.87 -8.35
N VAL A 391 13.34 -10.03 -8.03
CA VAL A 391 12.28 -9.25 -8.68
C VAL A 391 12.48 -7.76 -8.38
N ALA A 392 12.83 -7.40 -7.14
CA ALA A 392 13.12 -6.02 -6.79
C ALA A 392 14.28 -5.45 -7.62
N ALA A 393 15.35 -6.22 -7.82
CA ALA A 393 16.48 -5.83 -8.67
C ALA A 393 16.06 -5.57 -10.13
N LEU A 394 15.19 -6.41 -10.69
CA LEU A 394 14.70 -6.27 -12.07
C LEU A 394 13.89 -4.98 -12.30
N TYR A 395 13.11 -4.56 -11.31
CA TYR A 395 12.23 -3.38 -11.41
C TYR A 395 12.83 -2.11 -10.78
N ALA A 396 13.97 -2.22 -10.11
CA ALA A 396 14.64 -1.09 -9.50
C ALA A 396 15.17 -0.13 -10.57
N ASN A 397 15.06 1.17 -10.30
CA ASN A 397 15.71 2.17 -11.15
C ASN A 397 17.18 2.31 -10.68
N PRO A 398 18.17 1.99 -11.53
CA PRO A 398 19.58 1.98 -11.14
C PRO A 398 20.10 3.35 -10.70
N ASN A 399 19.50 4.45 -11.17
CA ASN A 399 19.85 5.81 -10.71
C ASN A 399 19.50 6.06 -9.23
N ARG A 400 18.71 5.18 -8.61
CA ARG A 400 18.27 5.28 -7.22
C ARG A 400 19.04 4.36 -6.29
N VAL A 401 19.74 3.37 -6.85
CA VAL A 401 20.62 2.44 -6.13
C VAL A 401 21.98 3.13 -5.93
N VAL A 402 22.62 2.86 -4.79
CA VAL A 402 23.96 3.40 -4.50
C VAL A 402 24.95 2.79 -5.50
N GLN A 403 25.80 3.63 -6.09
CA GLN A 403 26.72 3.19 -7.15
C GLN A 403 27.69 2.09 -6.67
N THR A 404 28.09 2.10 -5.39
CA THR A 404 28.92 1.06 -4.77
C THR A 404 28.25 -0.31 -4.69
N ASP A 405 26.93 -0.37 -4.85
CA ASP A 405 26.15 -1.59 -4.77
C ASP A 405 25.78 -2.14 -6.15
N HIS A 406 26.05 -1.39 -7.23
CA HIS A 406 25.78 -1.83 -8.60
C HIS A 406 26.51 -3.13 -8.95
N GLU A 407 27.81 -3.18 -8.68
CA GLU A 407 28.63 -4.36 -8.93
C GLU A 407 28.22 -5.53 -8.03
N LYS A 408 28.02 -5.27 -6.73
CA LYS A 408 27.58 -6.28 -5.76
C LYS A 408 26.25 -6.91 -6.18
N LEU A 409 25.31 -6.10 -6.67
CA LEU A 409 24.01 -6.56 -7.15
C LEU A 409 24.17 -7.51 -8.34
N LEU A 410 25.02 -7.21 -9.31
CA LEU A 410 25.29 -8.11 -10.44
C LEU A 410 25.97 -9.40 -10.01
N VAL A 411 26.94 -9.34 -9.08
CA VAL A 411 27.62 -10.52 -8.54
C VAL A 411 26.62 -11.47 -7.87
N GLU A 412 25.75 -10.95 -7.00
CA GLU A 412 24.74 -11.77 -6.32
C GLU A 412 23.69 -12.32 -7.30
N LEU A 413 23.26 -11.54 -8.29
CA LEU A 413 22.35 -12.04 -9.33
C LEU A 413 22.99 -13.17 -10.14
N ARG A 414 24.29 -13.06 -10.47
CA ARG A 414 25.03 -14.13 -11.15
C ARG A 414 25.09 -15.39 -10.29
N ARG A 415 25.41 -15.26 -9.00
CA ARG A 415 25.40 -16.37 -8.04
C ARG A 415 24.04 -17.07 -8.01
N LEU A 416 22.95 -16.30 -7.91
CA LEU A 416 21.59 -16.86 -7.87
C LEU A 416 21.18 -17.52 -9.18
N ALA A 417 21.54 -16.96 -10.34
CA ALA A 417 21.21 -17.55 -11.64
C ALA A 417 21.90 -18.91 -11.86
N HIS A 418 23.16 -19.02 -11.44
CA HIS A 418 23.99 -20.22 -11.61
C HIS A 418 23.77 -21.28 -10.52
N GLY A 419 23.32 -20.89 -9.33
CA GLY A 419 23.13 -21.83 -8.22
C GLY A 419 21.98 -22.81 -8.49
N PRO A 420 22.25 -24.12 -8.61
CA PRO A 420 21.23 -25.12 -8.96
C PRO A 420 20.25 -25.39 -7.81
N MET A 421 20.62 -25.02 -6.58
CA MET A 421 19.81 -25.19 -5.36
C MET A 421 18.72 -24.12 -5.19
N HIS A 422 18.74 -23.06 -6.02
CA HIS A 422 17.72 -22.02 -5.98
C HIS A 422 16.49 -22.42 -6.80
N THR A 423 15.32 -21.85 -6.45
CA THR A 423 14.09 -22.10 -7.19
C THR A 423 14.21 -21.64 -8.63
N SER A 424 13.65 -22.40 -9.59
CA SER A 424 13.75 -22.11 -11.02
C SER A 424 13.23 -20.70 -11.36
N LEU A 425 12.18 -20.25 -10.65
CA LEU A 425 11.65 -18.88 -10.80
C LEU A 425 12.64 -17.80 -10.34
N CYS A 426 13.33 -18.01 -9.21
CA CYS A 426 14.36 -17.08 -8.71
C CYS A 426 15.52 -16.98 -9.70
N ARG A 427 16.04 -18.13 -10.14
CA ARG A 427 17.10 -18.22 -11.16
C ARG A 427 16.71 -17.48 -12.44
N LEU A 428 15.46 -17.66 -12.90
CA LEU A 428 14.94 -17.02 -14.10
C LEU A 428 14.89 -15.49 -13.99
N TYR A 429 14.36 -14.95 -12.90
CA TYR A 429 14.30 -13.49 -12.73
C TYR A 429 15.72 -12.89 -12.59
N ALA A 430 16.67 -13.64 -12.02
CA ALA A 430 18.04 -13.22 -11.90
C ALA A 430 18.70 -13.16 -13.28
N LEU A 431 18.53 -14.24 -14.05
CA LEU A 431 18.95 -14.34 -15.44
C LEU A 431 18.37 -13.20 -16.29
N ARG A 432 17.09 -12.89 -16.12
CA ARG A 432 16.44 -11.80 -16.86
C ARG A 432 17.07 -10.44 -16.56
N THR A 433 17.42 -10.19 -15.31
CA THR A 433 18.09 -8.95 -14.90
C THR A 433 19.50 -8.87 -15.49
N LEU A 434 20.25 -9.98 -15.44
CA LEU A 434 21.57 -10.08 -16.06
C LEU A 434 21.51 -9.88 -17.58
N TRP A 435 20.51 -10.46 -18.25
CA TRP A 435 20.32 -10.25 -19.68
C TRP A 435 20.14 -8.76 -20.02
N PHE A 436 19.35 -8.02 -19.23
CA PHE A 436 19.23 -6.58 -19.41
C PHE A 436 20.54 -5.83 -19.15
N SER A 437 21.42 -6.33 -18.27
CA SER A 437 22.72 -5.70 -18.05
C SER A 437 23.74 -5.92 -19.17
N HIS A 438 23.47 -6.86 -20.07
CA HIS A 438 24.33 -7.13 -21.23
C HIS A 438 23.69 -6.71 -22.56
N ILE A 439 22.48 -6.14 -22.53
CA ILE A 439 21.71 -5.85 -23.74
C ILE A 439 22.39 -4.86 -24.69
N GLU A 440 23.16 -3.91 -24.16
CA GLU A 440 23.91 -2.95 -24.96
C GLU A 440 25.02 -3.65 -25.76
N SER A 441 25.78 -4.53 -25.10
CA SER A 441 26.76 -5.38 -25.77
C SER A 441 26.10 -6.28 -26.81
N PHE A 442 24.89 -6.80 -26.56
CA PHE A 442 24.16 -7.60 -27.55
C PHE A 442 23.65 -6.79 -28.74
N ALA A 443 23.26 -5.55 -28.51
CA ALA A 443 22.75 -4.66 -29.56
C ALA A 443 23.85 -4.12 -30.46
N THR A 444 25.08 -3.95 -29.94
CA THR A 444 26.25 -3.54 -30.74
C THR A 444 26.86 -4.71 -31.54
N LEU A 445 26.62 -5.95 -31.11
CA LEU A 445 27.03 -7.15 -31.82
C LEU A 445 26.11 -7.45 -33.01
N SER A 446 26.69 -7.61 -34.20
CA SER A 446 26.00 -8.12 -35.40
C SER A 446 25.79 -9.64 -35.39
N ARG A 447 26.35 -10.34 -34.40
CA ARG A 447 26.30 -11.81 -34.26
C ARG A 447 25.14 -12.22 -33.35
N VAL A 448 24.48 -13.32 -33.74
CA VAL A 448 23.28 -13.84 -33.08
C VAL A 448 23.63 -15.08 -32.25
N THR A 449 23.00 -15.23 -31.08
CA THR A 449 23.14 -16.41 -30.21
C THR A 449 22.34 -17.59 -30.76
N GLY A 450 22.96 -18.78 -30.84
CA GLY A 450 22.33 -20.00 -31.38
C GLY A 450 22.78 -20.34 -32.81
N ASP A 451 22.26 -21.45 -33.35
CA ASP A 451 22.61 -21.92 -34.69
C ASP A 451 21.73 -21.25 -35.75
N ALA A 452 22.34 -20.39 -36.57
CA ALA A 452 21.66 -19.63 -37.60
C ALA A 452 21.20 -20.48 -38.80
N LYS A 453 21.83 -21.64 -39.06
CA LYS A 453 21.60 -22.39 -40.32
C LYS A 453 20.21 -23.00 -40.41
N THR A 454 19.62 -23.34 -39.27
CA THR A 454 18.30 -24.00 -39.18
C THR A 454 17.31 -23.19 -38.35
N ALA A 455 17.64 -21.94 -38.03
CA ALA A 455 16.87 -21.11 -37.12
C ALA A 455 15.48 -20.78 -37.66
N VAL A 456 14.48 -20.85 -36.79
CA VAL A 456 13.14 -20.34 -37.09
C VAL A 456 13.19 -18.80 -37.15
N PRO A 457 12.68 -18.13 -38.20
CA PRO A 457 12.71 -16.67 -38.29
C PRO A 457 11.86 -15.95 -37.21
N PRO A 458 12.34 -14.88 -36.53
CA PRO A 458 11.64 -14.22 -35.42
C PRO A 458 10.17 -13.81 -35.66
N LYS A 459 9.79 -13.61 -36.93
CA LYS A 459 8.43 -13.30 -37.38
C LYS A 459 7.38 -14.36 -37.00
N TYR A 460 7.77 -15.59 -36.69
CA TYR A 460 6.84 -16.66 -36.36
C TYR A 460 6.23 -16.56 -34.96
N TRP A 461 6.74 -15.71 -34.07
CA TRP A 461 6.10 -15.42 -32.79
C TRP A 461 5.02 -14.33 -32.91
N LEU A 462 3.80 -14.76 -33.26
CA LEU A 462 2.69 -13.90 -33.63
C LEU A 462 1.84 -13.50 -32.40
N LYS A 463 2.18 -12.40 -31.74
CA LYS A 463 1.45 -11.84 -30.57
C LYS A 463 0.14 -11.08 -30.93
N ASP A 464 -0.36 -11.29 -32.14
CA ASP A 464 -0.90 -10.20 -32.96
C ASP A 464 -2.36 -9.80 -32.74
N ARG A 465 -2.72 -8.63 -33.28
CA ARG A 465 -4.10 -8.12 -33.43
C ARG A 465 -4.88 -8.84 -34.54
N ALA A 466 -4.20 -9.65 -35.36
CA ALA A 466 -4.75 -10.40 -36.49
C ALA A 466 -5.52 -11.67 -36.10
N ASN A 467 -5.47 -12.08 -34.82
CA ASN A 467 -6.26 -13.20 -34.34
C ASN A 467 -7.65 -12.71 -33.91
N ASN A 468 -8.67 -13.04 -34.73
CA ASN A 468 -10.08 -12.65 -34.50
C ASN A 468 -10.69 -13.28 -33.24
N ASP A 469 -10.15 -14.39 -32.74
CA ASP A 469 -10.62 -15.07 -31.54
C ASP A 469 -10.12 -14.42 -30.24
N ARG A 470 -9.35 -13.33 -30.35
CA ARG A 470 -8.79 -12.65 -29.20
C ARG A 470 -9.91 -11.92 -28.44
N PRO A 471 -10.17 -12.25 -27.16
CA PRO A 471 -11.14 -11.50 -26.39
C PRO A 471 -10.72 -10.03 -26.29
N PRO A 472 -11.67 -9.08 -26.35
CA PRO A 472 -11.38 -7.66 -26.28
C PRO A 472 -10.58 -7.34 -25.01
N ARG A 473 -9.68 -6.35 -25.10
CA ARG A 473 -8.84 -5.95 -23.95
C ARG A 473 -9.74 -5.48 -22.82
N ARG A 474 -9.92 -6.32 -21.80
CA ARG A 474 -10.48 -5.86 -20.52
C ARG A 474 -9.49 -4.87 -19.90
N SER A 475 -9.97 -3.68 -19.57
CA SER A 475 -9.22 -2.62 -18.90
C SER A 475 -8.95 -2.98 -17.44
N TYR A 476 -8.20 -4.04 -17.19
CA TYR A 476 -7.61 -4.26 -15.88
C TYR A 476 -6.36 -3.39 -15.75
N VAL A 477 -6.17 -2.83 -14.57
CA VAL A 477 -4.93 -2.14 -14.16
C VAL A 477 -3.79 -3.13 -14.35
N ARG A 478 -3.05 -3.01 -15.45
CA ARG A 478 -1.92 -3.88 -15.74
C ARG A 478 -0.76 -3.50 -14.82
N HIS A 479 -0.22 -4.47 -14.11
CA HIS A 479 1.16 -4.38 -13.65
C HIS A 479 2.05 -4.19 -14.89
N LYS A 480 2.89 -3.15 -14.88
CA LYS A 480 3.78 -2.80 -15.99
C LYS A 480 4.92 -3.80 -16.05
N TYR A 481 4.69 -4.96 -16.64
CA TYR A 481 5.74 -5.94 -16.93
C TYR A 481 6.73 -5.35 -17.94
N VAL A 482 8.02 -5.54 -17.69
CA VAL A 482 9.07 -5.15 -18.63
C VAL A 482 8.96 -6.04 -19.86
N LYS A 483 8.61 -5.49 -21.02
CA LYS A 483 8.48 -6.25 -22.27
C LYS A 483 9.68 -6.03 -23.17
N LEU A 484 10.22 -7.13 -23.68
CA LEU A 484 11.27 -7.13 -24.70
C LEU A 484 10.64 -7.14 -26.10
N THR A 485 11.01 -6.17 -26.95
CA THR A 485 10.74 -6.16 -28.39
C THR A 485 11.89 -5.48 -29.12
N ALA A 486 12.20 -5.90 -30.35
CA ALA A 486 13.30 -5.35 -31.16
C ALA A 486 13.21 -3.82 -31.35
N ASP A 487 12.00 -3.31 -31.62
CA ASP A 487 11.74 -1.86 -31.81
C ASP A 487 12.00 -0.99 -30.56
N ASN A 488 12.31 -1.61 -29.41
CA ASN A 488 12.49 -0.92 -28.13
C ASN A 488 13.97 -0.62 -27.80
N ILE A 489 14.93 -1.08 -28.60
CA ILE A 489 16.36 -0.92 -28.29
C ILE A 489 16.88 0.33 -29.00
N VAL A 490 16.55 1.51 -28.49
CA VAL A 490 17.22 2.76 -28.87
C VAL A 490 18.22 3.08 -27.76
N LEU A 491 19.50 2.85 -28.02
CA LEU A 491 20.58 3.16 -27.08
C LEU A 491 20.85 4.66 -27.08
N GLN A 492 20.57 5.31 -25.95
CA GLN A 492 21.10 6.65 -25.68
C GLN A 492 22.16 6.55 -24.59
N PRO A 493 23.46 6.60 -24.94
CA PRO A 493 24.52 6.63 -23.95
C PRO A 493 24.42 7.96 -23.19
N ARG A 494 24.19 7.88 -21.88
CA ARG A 494 24.22 9.05 -21.02
C ARG A 494 25.33 8.84 -19.99
N LEU A 495 26.50 9.41 -20.26
CA LEU A 495 27.57 9.54 -19.28
C LEU A 495 27.02 10.35 -18.09
N VAL A 496 26.70 9.65 -17.00
CA VAL A 496 26.35 10.28 -15.73
C VAL A 496 27.65 10.84 -15.16
N ALA A 497 27.91 12.11 -15.43
CA ALA A 497 29.04 12.81 -14.83
C ALA A 497 29.01 12.64 -13.29
N PRO A 498 30.14 12.38 -12.63
CA PRO A 498 30.21 12.30 -11.16
C PRO A 498 29.80 13.66 -10.58
N ARG A 499 28.62 13.73 -9.96
CA ARG A 499 28.04 14.97 -9.43
C ARG A 499 28.48 15.18 -7.98
N SER A 500 29.69 15.69 -7.79
CA SER A 500 30.17 16.23 -6.51
C SER A 500 30.17 17.75 -6.54
N SER A 501 29.03 18.41 -6.30
CA SER A 501 29.00 19.80 -5.82
C SER A 501 27.57 20.27 -5.53
N ILE A 502 27.41 20.98 -4.41
CA ILE A 502 26.20 21.70 -4.00
C ILE A 502 25.84 22.82 -5.01
N SER A 503 26.81 23.35 -5.77
CA SER A 503 26.56 24.39 -6.78
C SER A 503 25.70 23.91 -7.97
N PHE A 504 25.68 22.60 -8.25
CA PHE A 504 24.84 22.04 -9.32
C PHE A 504 23.36 21.87 -8.91
N MET A 505 23.03 21.91 -7.61
CA MET A 505 21.64 21.90 -7.14
C MET A 505 20.91 23.21 -7.47
N LEU A 506 21.63 24.34 -7.49
CA LEU A 506 21.06 25.63 -7.87
C LEU A 506 20.89 25.73 -9.39
N SER A 507 21.84 25.23 -10.18
CA SER A 507 21.75 25.27 -11.64
C SER A 507 20.73 24.29 -12.24
N ASP A 508 20.59 23.05 -11.73
CA ASP A 508 19.58 22.08 -12.19
C ASP A 508 18.15 22.53 -11.80
N MET A 509 18.02 23.28 -10.70
CA MET A 509 16.75 23.91 -10.30
C MET A 509 16.42 25.13 -11.18
N GLN A 510 17.41 25.94 -11.57
CA GLN A 510 17.26 27.04 -12.54
C GLN A 510 16.96 26.55 -13.97
N GLN A 511 17.60 25.46 -14.43
CA GLN A 511 17.35 24.86 -15.74
C GLN A 511 15.97 24.22 -15.84
N ARG A 512 15.42 23.66 -14.75
CA ARG A 512 14.04 23.16 -14.70
C ARG A 512 13.00 24.28 -14.72
N ILE A 513 13.33 25.45 -14.16
CA ILE A 513 12.48 26.66 -14.21
C ILE A 513 12.43 27.22 -15.65
N GLN A 514 13.54 27.16 -16.40
CA GLN A 514 13.57 27.64 -17.79
C GLN A 514 12.98 26.63 -18.80
N SER A 515 13.14 25.32 -18.57
CA SER A 515 12.65 24.27 -19.48
C SER A 515 11.14 23.97 -19.37
N GLN A 516 10.46 24.44 -18.32
CA GLN A 516 8.99 24.35 -18.24
C GLN A 516 8.25 25.48 -18.99
N LYS A 517 8.93 26.54 -19.43
CA LYS A 517 8.33 27.62 -20.24
C LYS A 517 8.44 27.40 -21.77
N LYS A 518 9.15 26.38 -22.24
CA LYS A 518 9.25 26.01 -23.67
C LYS A 518 8.96 24.53 -23.88
N LYS A 519 7.68 24.16 -23.83
CA LYS A 519 7.18 22.91 -24.42
C LYS A 519 5.94 23.18 -25.25
N GLN A 520 6.15 23.92 -26.32
CA GLN A 520 5.40 23.81 -27.56
C GLN A 520 6.32 24.30 -28.68
N ILE A 521 6.47 23.46 -29.71
CA ILE A 521 7.19 23.70 -30.96
C ILE A 521 8.73 23.68 -30.84
N ALA A 522 9.32 22.49 -31.02
CA ALA A 522 10.48 22.29 -31.90
C ALA A 522 10.81 20.80 -31.99
N SER A 523 10.45 20.21 -33.14
CA SER A 523 11.16 19.08 -33.73
C SER A 523 12.60 19.54 -33.97
N VAL A 524 13.53 19.10 -33.11
CA VAL A 524 14.97 19.26 -33.35
C VAL A 524 15.51 17.91 -33.73
N ARG A 525 15.72 17.76 -35.05
CA ARG A 525 16.64 16.80 -35.65
C ARG A 525 18.02 17.07 -35.04
N CYS A 526 18.42 16.24 -34.08
CA CYS A 526 19.75 16.36 -33.50
C CYS A 526 20.72 15.56 -34.36
N SER A 527 21.67 16.29 -34.95
CA SER A 527 22.78 15.80 -35.74
C SER A 527 23.51 14.65 -35.04
N THR A 528 23.62 13.53 -35.73
CA THR A 528 24.67 12.52 -35.54
C THR A 528 26.04 13.19 -35.56
N ASN A 529 26.73 13.17 -34.42
CA ASN A 529 28.19 13.19 -34.31
C ASN A 529 28.53 12.67 -32.91
N THR A 530 28.46 11.35 -32.77
CA THR A 530 28.99 10.61 -31.63
C THR A 530 30.49 10.40 -31.83
N SER A 531 31.30 11.25 -31.23
CA SER A 531 32.65 10.87 -30.82
C SER A 531 32.53 9.97 -29.59
N THR A 532 32.77 8.67 -29.80
CA THR A 532 32.94 7.64 -28.77
C THR A 532 34.19 7.94 -27.95
N THR A 533 34.10 8.81 -26.95
CA THR A 533 35.08 8.84 -25.87
C THR A 533 34.73 7.70 -24.91
N ALA A 534 35.63 6.72 -24.84
CA ALA A 534 35.55 5.58 -23.95
C ALA A 534 35.33 6.05 -22.49
N PRO A 535 34.47 5.37 -21.71
CA PRO A 535 34.30 5.66 -20.30
C PRO A 535 35.62 5.42 -19.55
N ASN A 536 35.99 6.33 -18.64
CA ASN A 536 37.16 6.19 -17.78
C ASN A 536 37.21 4.81 -17.09
N ASP A 537 38.37 4.15 -17.17
CA ASP A 537 38.69 2.74 -16.82
C ASP A 537 38.39 2.26 -15.39
N THR A 538 37.80 3.06 -14.50
CA THR A 538 37.77 2.74 -13.07
C THR A 538 36.49 2.11 -12.54
N THR A 539 35.40 2.05 -13.32
CA THR A 539 34.17 1.34 -12.90
C THR A 539 33.56 0.51 -14.04
N PRO A 540 33.44 -0.84 -13.89
CA PRO A 540 32.95 -1.73 -14.96
C PRO A 540 31.45 -1.60 -15.23
N CYS A 541 30.69 -0.93 -14.35
CA CYS A 541 29.24 -0.75 -14.46
C CYS A 541 28.89 0.71 -14.75
N TYR A 542 27.97 0.92 -15.70
CA TYR A 542 27.40 2.23 -16.02
C TYR A 542 25.90 2.14 -16.25
N ILE A 543 25.22 3.27 -16.48
CA ILE A 543 23.77 3.32 -16.65
C ILE A 543 23.46 3.69 -18.10
N VAL A 544 22.64 2.87 -18.76
CA VAL A 544 22.10 3.15 -20.09
C VAL A 544 20.61 3.38 -20.06
N VAL A 545 20.08 4.10 -21.04
CA VAL A 545 18.64 4.34 -21.18
C VAL A 545 18.11 3.55 -22.36
N ILE A 546 17.12 2.69 -22.10
CA ILE A 546 16.45 1.84 -23.09
C ILE A 546 14.95 2.09 -22.94
N CYS A 547 14.28 2.57 -23.99
CA CYS A 547 12.88 3.00 -23.93
C CYS A 547 12.56 3.93 -22.74
N ASP A 548 13.32 5.01 -22.61
CA ASP A 548 13.18 6.01 -21.52
C ASP A 548 13.35 5.44 -20.09
N SER A 549 13.79 4.18 -19.98
CA SER A 549 13.98 3.50 -18.71
C SER A 549 15.48 3.27 -18.50
N PRO A 550 16.03 3.70 -17.36
CA PRO A 550 17.44 3.49 -17.06
C PRO A 550 17.69 2.04 -16.63
N TRP A 551 18.77 1.45 -17.14
CA TRP A 551 19.24 0.08 -16.87
C TRP A 551 20.71 0.11 -16.49
N LEU A 552 21.11 -0.81 -15.61
CA LEU A 552 22.52 -1.03 -15.33
C LEU A 552 23.11 -1.79 -16.52
N SER A 553 24.22 -1.32 -17.08
CA SER A 553 24.97 -1.96 -18.16
C SER A 553 26.37 -2.31 -17.67
N LEU A 554 26.88 -3.46 -18.08
CA LEU A 554 28.26 -3.87 -17.84
C LEU A 554 29.08 -3.64 -19.11
N TYR A 555 30.23 -2.99 -18.99
CA TYR A 555 31.15 -2.92 -20.11
C TYR A 555 31.76 -4.30 -20.34
N GLN A 556 31.59 -4.85 -21.55
CA GLN A 556 32.21 -6.10 -21.97
C GLN A 556 32.73 -5.97 -23.39
N PRO A 557 33.93 -6.50 -23.68
CA PRO A 557 34.42 -6.61 -25.05
C PRO A 557 33.54 -7.58 -25.86
N PRO A 558 33.52 -7.46 -27.20
CA PRO A 558 32.58 -8.17 -28.06
C PRO A 558 32.67 -9.70 -27.97
N ASP A 559 33.88 -10.25 -27.84
CA ASP A 559 34.09 -11.70 -27.75
C ASP A 559 33.53 -12.27 -26.42
N ASP A 560 33.77 -11.58 -25.30
CA ASP A 560 33.24 -11.95 -23.99
C ASP A 560 31.72 -11.80 -23.92
N ALA A 561 31.17 -10.81 -24.63
CA ALA A 561 29.73 -10.61 -24.71
C ALA A 561 29.03 -11.77 -25.45
N ILE A 562 29.62 -12.32 -26.51
CA ILE A 562 29.09 -13.52 -27.19
C ILE A 562 29.16 -14.74 -26.27
N ALA A 563 30.29 -14.95 -25.60
CA ALA A 563 30.45 -16.05 -24.65
C ALA A 563 29.40 -15.95 -23.53
N THR A 564 29.22 -14.75 -22.97
CA THR A 564 28.21 -14.46 -21.95
C THR A 564 26.79 -14.69 -22.48
N ALA A 565 26.48 -14.28 -23.71
CA ALA A 565 25.16 -14.51 -24.31
C ALA A 565 24.83 -16.01 -24.45
N ASN A 566 25.80 -16.79 -24.93
CA ASN A 566 25.66 -18.24 -25.04
C ASN A 566 25.50 -18.90 -23.67
N ASP A 567 26.23 -18.45 -22.66
CA ASP A 567 26.10 -18.92 -21.29
C ASP A 567 24.71 -18.62 -20.70
N LEU A 568 24.25 -17.38 -20.81
CA LEU A 568 22.89 -16.99 -20.38
C LEU A 568 21.80 -17.79 -21.10
N PHE A 569 21.99 -18.10 -22.38
CA PHE A 569 21.05 -18.95 -23.12
C PHE A 569 21.05 -20.40 -22.62
N ARG A 570 22.23 -20.98 -22.37
CA ARG A 570 22.35 -22.33 -21.77
C ARG A 570 21.69 -22.38 -20.39
N LEU A 571 21.91 -21.37 -19.55
CA LEU A 571 21.25 -21.25 -18.25
C LEU A 571 19.73 -21.14 -18.39
N ALA A 572 19.23 -20.38 -19.36
CA ALA A 572 17.79 -20.29 -19.63
C ALA A 572 17.19 -21.66 -19.96
N LEU A 573 17.87 -22.45 -20.82
CA LEU A 573 17.44 -23.80 -21.19
C LEU A 573 17.51 -24.78 -20.02
N ASP A 574 18.55 -24.70 -19.19
CA ASP A 574 18.68 -25.49 -17.97
C ASP A 574 17.53 -25.20 -17.00
N ILE A 575 17.26 -23.92 -16.72
CA ILE A 575 16.15 -23.49 -15.86
C ILE A 575 14.82 -23.98 -16.43
N TRP A 576 14.60 -23.86 -17.74
CA TRP A 576 13.38 -24.33 -18.39
C TRP A 576 13.20 -25.84 -18.26
N THR A 577 14.25 -26.62 -18.51
CA THR A 577 14.25 -28.09 -18.40
C THR A 577 13.99 -28.53 -16.96
N GLN A 578 14.66 -27.89 -15.99
CA GLN A 578 14.43 -28.12 -14.56
C GLN A 578 12.98 -27.78 -14.17
N SER A 579 12.44 -26.68 -14.69
CA SER A 579 11.05 -26.28 -14.43
C SER A 579 10.05 -27.33 -14.95
N ILE A 580 10.33 -27.93 -16.12
CA ILE A 580 9.55 -29.05 -16.66
C ILE A 580 9.66 -30.27 -15.75
N ALA A 581 10.88 -30.65 -15.37
CA ALA A 581 11.12 -31.82 -14.53
C ALA A 581 10.43 -31.71 -13.15
N LEU A 582 10.42 -30.51 -12.56
CA LEU A 582 9.76 -30.22 -11.28
C LEU A 582 8.25 -29.92 -11.42
N HIS A 583 7.73 -29.89 -12.64
CA HIS A 583 6.35 -29.49 -12.96
C HIS A 583 5.96 -28.11 -12.39
N ASP A 584 6.94 -27.19 -12.25
CA ASP A 584 6.69 -25.82 -11.83
C ASP A 584 6.07 -25.02 -12.98
N ARG A 585 4.73 -25.07 -13.05
CA ARG A 585 3.95 -24.42 -14.12
C ARG A 585 4.23 -22.92 -14.23
N VAL A 586 4.54 -22.24 -13.13
CA VAL A 586 4.80 -20.79 -13.13
C VAL A 586 6.17 -20.52 -13.75
N ALA A 587 7.22 -21.20 -13.28
CA ALA A 587 8.56 -21.05 -13.84
C ALA A 587 8.62 -21.49 -15.31
N MET A 588 7.96 -22.59 -15.68
CA MET A 588 7.84 -23.04 -17.06
C MET A 588 7.25 -21.95 -17.97
N ARG A 589 6.14 -21.34 -17.54
CA ARG A 589 5.46 -20.28 -18.29
C ARG A 589 6.33 -19.04 -18.42
N GLU A 590 6.88 -18.53 -17.32
CA GLU A 590 7.70 -17.32 -17.33
C GLU A 590 8.98 -17.52 -18.13
N CYS A 591 9.60 -18.70 -18.07
CA CYS A 591 10.82 -19.02 -18.81
C CYS A 591 10.55 -19.10 -20.32
N ALA A 592 9.50 -19.81 -20.72
CA ALA A 592 9.07 -19.87 -22.13
C ALA A 592 8.75 -18.46 -22.68
N LEU A 593 8.06 -17.62 -21.89
CA LEU A 593 7.80 -16.23 -22.26
C LEU A 593 9.07 -15.38 -22.37
N PHE A 594 10.07 -15.61 -21.52
CA PHE A 594 11.37 -14.93 -21.58
C PHE A 594 12.15 -15.35 -22.83
N LEU A 595 12.26 -16.64 -23.11
CA LEU A 595 12.93 -17.17 -24.30
C LEU A 595 12.30 -16.64 -25.59
N LEU A 596 10.97 -16.63 -25.71
CA LEU A 596 10.29 -16.06 -26.88
C LEU A 596 10.40 -14.54 -26.97
N GLN A 597 10.59 -13.87 -25.84
CA GLN A 597 10.84 -12.44 -25.79
C GLN A 597 12.25 -12.09 -26.27
N TRP A 598 13.25 -12.86 -25.86
CA TRP A 598 14.61 -12.77 -26.35
C TRP A 598 14.69 -13.14 -27.83
N TYR A 599 14.08 -14.25 -28.24
CA TYR A 599 13.94 -14.65 -29.64
C TYR A 599 13.38 -13.52 -30.53
N ARG A 600 12.36 -12.80 -30.05
CA ARG A 600 11.76 -11.67 -30.78
C ARG A 600 12.68 -10.46 -30.92
N THR A 601 13.74 -10.33 -30.13
CA THR A 601 14.71 -9.23 -30.34
C THR A 601 15.59 -9.46 -31.56
N GLY A 602 15.61 -10.67 -32.13
CA GLY A 602 16.49 -11.04 -33.24
C GLY A 602 17.90 -11.43 -32.81
N HIS A 603 18.22 -11.33 -31.52
CA HIS A 603 19.51 -11.71 -30.95
C HIS A 603 19.57 -13.16 -30.46
N LEU A 604 18.49 -13.92 -30.59
CA LEU A 604 18.45 -15.34 -30.28
C LEU A 604 17.80 -16.12 -31.42
N TYR A 605 18.47 -17.18 -31.86
CA TYR A 605 17.96 -18.15 -32.82
C TYR A 605 17.53 -19.43 -32.12
N LEU A 606 16.28 -19.82 -32.38
CA LEU A 606 15.69 -21.06 -31.87
C LEU A 606 15.63 -22.08 -33.01
N GLN A 607 16.12 -23.30 -32.73
CA GLN A 607 15.93 -24.44 -33.62
C GLN A 607 14.45 -24.85 -33.67
N PRO A 608 13.98 -25.49 -34.76
CA PRO A 608 12.58 -25.86 -34.94
C PRO A 608 12.00 -26.70 -33.80
N VAL A 609 12.79 -27.66 -33.31
CA VAL A 609 12.40 -28.54 -32.19
C VAL A 609 12.24 -27.73 -30.89
N MET A 610 13.22 -26.89 -30.57
CA MET A 610 13.18 -26.05 -29.37
C MET A 610 12.01 -25.04 -29.44
N TYR A 611 11.81 -24.42 -30.59
CA TYR A 611 10.69 -23.50 -30.83
C TYR A 611 9.34 -24.19 -30.59
N LEU A 612 9.15 -25.39 -31.15
CA LEU A 612 7.95 -26.21 -30.96
C LEU A 612 7.74 -26.56 -29.48
N GLN A 613 8.78 -26.98 -28.76
CA GLN A 613 8.66 -27.34 -27.36
C GLN A 613 8.31 -26.14 -26.47
N ILE A 614 8.90 -24.96 -26.72
CA ILE A 614 8.60 -23.73 -25.98
C ILE A 614 7.13 -23.30 -26.20
N LEU A 615 6.64 -23.34 -27.45
CA LEU A 615 5.23 -23.05 -27.75
C LEU A 615 4.29 -24.07 -27.10
N SER A 616 4.63 -25.35 -27.16
CA SER A 616 3.84 -26.42 -26.53
C SER A 616 3.74 -26.25 -25.02
N ALA A 617 4.85 -25.86 -24.36
CA ALA A 617 4.85 -25.51 -22.95
C ALA A 617 3.88 -24.34 -22.66
N LEU A 618 3.87 -23.29 -23.48
CA LEU A 618 2.90 -22.20 -23.33
C LEU A 618 1.46 -22.61 -23.57
N CYS A 619 1.19 -23.54 -24.50
CA CYS A 619 -0.15 -24.11 -24.66
C CYS A 619 -0.59 -24.88 -23.41
N MET A 620 0.34 -25.56 -22.74
CA MET A 620 0.05 -26.36 -21.53
C MET A 620 -0.13 -25.51 -20.27
N VAL A 621 0.71 -24.50 -20.04
CA VAL A 621 0.75 -23.73 -18.76
C VAL A 621 0.42 -22.24 -18.91
N GLY A 622 0.16 -21.77 -20.13
CA GLY A 622 -0.13 -20.38 -20.42
C GLY A 622 -1.46 -19.89 -19.85
N THR A 623 -1.62 -18.57 -19.77
CA THR A 623 -2.96 -17.99 -19.63
C THR A 623 -3.72 -18.18 -20.93
N THR A 624 -5.06 -18.11 -20.93
CA THR A 624 -5.89 -18.22 -22.15
C THR A 624 -5.33 -17.39 -23.31
N LYS A 625 -4.89 -16.17 -23.02
CA LYS A 625 -4.25 -15.30 -23.99
C LYS A 625 -2.93 -15.88 -24.55
N HIS A 626 -2.04 -16.37 -23.69
CA HIS A 626 -0.77 -16.95 -24.13
C HIS A 626 -0.96 -18.27 -24.88
N ILE A 627 -1.98 -19.06 -24.52
CA ILE A 627 -2.37 -20.28 -25.22
C ILE A 627 -2.82 -19.93 -26.64
N ILE A 628 -3.69 -18.92 -26.79
CA ILE A 628 -4.14 -18.43 -28.10
C ILE A 628 -2.95 -17.93 -28.94
N ASP A 629 -2.09 -17.08 -28.36
CA ASP A 629 -0.90 -16.55 -29.04
C ASP A 629 0.05 -17.70 -29.48
N ALA A 630 0.25 -18.72 -28.63
CA ALA A 630 1.10 -19.89 -28.91
C ALA A 630 0.50 -20.84 -29.95
N THR A 631 -0.79 -21.13 -29.85
CA THR A 631 -1.51 -22.00 -30.80
C THR A 631 -1.52 -21.38 -32.18
N HIS A 632 -1.79 -20.07 -32.28
CA HIS A 632 -1.75 -19.36 -33.56
C HIS A 632 -0.34 -19.31 -34.16
N SER A 633 0.70 -19.10 -33.33
CA SER A 633 2.09 -19.14 -33.79
C SER A 633 2.48 -20.53 -34.28
N LEU A 634 2.05 -21.58 -33.58
CA LEU A 634 2.28 -22.97 -33.94
C LEU A 634 1.58 -23.32 -35.26
N TYR A 635 0.31 -22.96 -35.41
CA TYR A 635 -0.48 -23.20 -36.62
C TYR A 635 0.20 -22.61 -37.86
N ASN A 636 0.59 -21.33 -37.81
CA ASN A 636 1.26 -20.68 -38.94
C ASN A 636 2.65 -21.28 -39.22
N ALA A 637 3.41 -21.61 -38.17
CA ALA A 637 4.70 -22.27 -38.34
C ALA A 637 4.56 -23.67 -38.97
N THR A 638 3.49 -24.39 -38.67
CA THR A 638 3.19 -25.69 -39.28
C THR A 638 2.73 -25.56 -40.75
N LEU A 639 1.89 -24.58 -41.08
CA LEU A 639 1.50 -24.30 -42.47
C LEU A 639 2.72 -24.01 -43.35
N ASP A 640 3.67 -23.25 -42.80
CA ASP A 640 4.90 -22.86 -43.50
C ASP A 640 6.00 -23.94 -43.44
N LYS A 641 5.71 -25.13 -42.90
CA LYS A 641 6.65 -26.27 -42.74
C LYS A 641 7.93 -25.92 -41.98
N VAL A 642 7.83 -24.98 -41.04
CA VAL A 642 8.94 -24.48 -40.23
C VAL A 642 9.18 -25.35 -39.00
N THR A 643 8.14 -25.95 -38.44
CA THR A 643 8.23 -26.95 -37.37
C THR A 643 8.37 -28.36 -37.96
N PRO A 644 9.08 -29.28 -37.27
CA PRO A 644 9.25 -30.64 -37.77
C PRO A 644 7.89 -31.29 -37.96
N VAL A 645 7.53 -31.55 -39.22
CA VAL A 645 6.38 -32.39 -39.55
C VAL A 645 6.82 -33.82 -39.27
N ILE A 646 6.11 -34.51 -38.38
CA ILE A 646 6.32 -35.95 -38.21
C ILE A 646 5.86 -36.59 -39.53
N ASP A 647 6.82 -36.87 -40.41
CA ASP A 647 6.59 -37.78 -41.54
C ASP A 647 6.23 -39.13 -40.94
N ARG A 648 4.92 -39.41 -40.85
CA ARG A 648 4.42 -40.76 -40.60
C ARG A 648 4.74 -41.58 -41.84
N ARG A 649 5.96 -42.13 -41.89
CA ARG A 649 6.27 -43.28 -42.76
C ARG A 649 5.88 -44.56 -42.06
#